data_AF-A0A0U3N0Q5-F1
#
_entry.id   AF-A0A0U3N0Q5-F1
#
_cell.length_a   1.000
_cell.length_b   1.000
_cell.length_c   1.000
_cell.angle_alpha   90.00
_cell.angle_beta   90.00
_cell.angle_gamma   90.00
#
_symmetry.space_group_name_H-M   'P 1'
#
loop_
_entity.id
_entity.type
_entity.pdbx_description
1 polymer ?
#
loop_
_entity_poly.entity_id
_entity_poly.type
_entity_poly.pdbx_seq_one_letter_code
_entity_poly.pdbx_strand_id
1 'polypeptide(L)'
;MFPSPSVSFLAAVPKLFTPDSFKDPKRLMPQRPREDWVSFQPLDSAGRGNFASFRNSPQFLAVQQQFLERIEQCKAFAEKHFTLQEADVVLTGLDTFAERLTRADGVQHFGDSLEPLYGLGKRHFDSFCTRLAQDSADLEDRKTALRELASELRACGNVCPALHEAALRLNSDPAGLRGEFHEVLVARIDALLQETISHPPTDAPVPLRSRAAWAEWLRAHEKHVIQRLKLELGLPVGPVDGALSTRTDLITGELLTSAHSVLRHRLHPVALAGDLAERYMTRLREATHPGQSLTRRDLSLMMPFIRQEHARVNATYGPIPLEHLVREDAQTRHIFWQEDLSLLTRDLLTVLAQKGLIVEQPNKPLQMGYDDDASWEISHINWQLFIVKEQRQGHSTRQAVPPKVAHVLSMQKHGRGDAPPSALTESVIRANLPRDLMSLPPHWLTDTGLCTTFCRSMDDDSMRDWIARHRPIGQERVRLLLPVLTRAGMHKALTQLMQSPEGARAHDWFHWGGGPALLARVVGVERTMGRLMRTDASPDVERVWVGKIEDALPALSEVETKQLFTLGERGLVEEVAKVGRVSSLTHVLWLLRVAATFGRVSGKTLQTLVTIPMQPLMGECKVDMLEAHADAVMEMVQRGLLPANSLPVLMEGALAPGYGCRGALESGQFETVNWFHRRVRLHHSHGHLTDEQAAALVRSVPQDCDSGAVMALRNGHAQALYEQMGQLQYAVSTGMLAKEEMPDLLAFRDMEGMPGFEIMLTEPKAGACLDRWTLSLKEATFRTHLTPEELLTLLAAYDAAGQPLLARLIAGKDGLARAKAWLQTIGALSGSLPPGGVVRLLEATANPAQAPRSLLFSTMKEQGDTSAITSLIHLYGVAHQQKLLSDDELARLLVLREVGGEAVAKRLLASRKGPNGKPGPATPLHAYLLGVLELGQQGRLQGLPVLKLLHALARYRLTPMAAHRAEAFRTVLEGLLDTSLSSTSDGRIHANWWGYQLMEADVGVGMGVRAALGRHPTEALLLILEPLMKQAKTEKLHHGPVDAQLQQAWIHVSGSAPTWATPPTPRPRGTPPSAYPRPHAVARPTPASGELPPPVPHRLPPRTAPRRP
;
A
#
# COMPACT_ATOMS: atom_id res chain seq x y z
N MET A 1 5.17 -4.12 -53.96
CA MET A 1 6.60 -4.30 -54.36
C MET A 1 7.43 -4.29 -53.10
N PHE A 2 8.47 -5.11 -53.00
CA PHE A 2 9.45 -4.97 -51.92
C PHE A 2 10.30 -3.71 -52.17
N PRO A 3 10.62 -2.89 -51.16
CA PRO A 3 11.61 -1.83 -51.33
C PRO A 3 12.97 -2.44 -51.67
N SER A 4 13.76 -1.74 -52.47
CA SER A 4 15.16 -2.11 -52.74
C SER A 4 15.94 -2.15 -51.41
N PRO A 5 16.90 -3.08 -51.24
CA PRO A 5 17.67 -3.17 -49.99
C PRO A 5 18.36 -1.84 -49.72
N SER A 6 18.16 -1.31 -48.51
CA SER A 6 18.73 -0.04 -48.07
C SER A 6 20.25 -0.09 -48.10
N VAL A 7 20.86 0.99 -48.58
CA VAL A 7 22.31 1.17 -48.51
C VAL A 7 22.69 1.25 -47.02
N SER A 8 23.53 0.32 -46.56
CA SER A 8 24.03 0.33 -45.18
C SER A 8 24.70 1.67 -44.87
N PHE A 9 24.44 2.21 -43.68
CA PHE A 9 24.94 3.49 -43.22
C PHE A 9 26.45 3.65 -43.43
N LEU A 10 27.22 2.59 -43.17
CA LEU A 10 28.67 2.55 -43.36
C LEU A 10 29.11 2.93 -44.79
N ALA A 11 28.39 2.43 -45.80
CA ALA A 11 28.68 2.72 -47.21
C ALA A 11 28.39 4.18 -47.61
N ALA A 12 27.56 4.88 -46.84
CA ALA A 12 27.25 6.30 -47.04
C ALA A 12 28.18 7.26 -46.27
N VAL A 13 28.97 6.78 -45.29
CA VAL A 13 29.95 7.58 -44.51
C VAL A 13 31.39 7.01 -44.44
N PRO A 14 31.98 6.50 -45.55
CA PRO A 14 33.31 5.87 -45.56
C PRO A 14 34.49 6.83 -45.27
N LYS A 15 34.21 8.12 -45.02
CA LYS A 15 35.20 9.14 -44.61
C LYS A 15 35.21 9.42 -43.10
N LEU A 16 34.33 8.76 -42.34
CA LEU A 16 34.18 8.96 -40.89
C LEU A 16 34.58 7.70 -40.11
N PHE A 17 34.11 6.54 -40.56
CA PHE A 17 34.27 5.27 -39.88
C PHE A 17 34.99 4.25 -40.76
N THR A 18 35.63 3.27 -40.12
CA THR A 18 36.27 2.14 -40.79
C THR A 18 35.29 0.96 -40.83
N PRO A 19 35.57 -0.10 -41.62
CA PRO A 19 34.81 -1.35 -41.56
C PRO A 19 34.88 -2.06 -40.19
N ASP A 20 35.76 -1.61 -39.28
CA ASP A 20 35.96 -2.18 -37.96
C ASP A 20 35.18 -1.45 -36.86
N SER A 21 34.75 -0.21 -37.07
CA SER A 21 34.06 0.63 -36.06
C SER A 21 32.81 -0.03 -35.46
N PHE A 22 32.02 -0.70 -36.31
CA PHE A 22 30.71 -1.26 -35.95
C PHE A 22 30.76 -2.78 -35.68
N LYS A 23 31.92 -3.42 -35.76
CA LYS A 23 32.08 -4.83 -35.34
C LYS A 23 32.21 -4.88 -33.82
N ASP A 24 31.41 -5.75 -33.18
CA ASP A 24 31.43 -6.05 -31.75
C ASP A 24 32.84 -6.08 -31.15
N PRO A 25 33.02 -5.69 -29.87
CA PRO A 25 34.21 -6.05 -29.12
C PRO A 25 34.37 -7.58 -29.09
N LYS A 26 35.61 -8.06 -28.87
CA LYS A 26 35.83 -9.49 -28.67
C LYS A 26 35.00 -9.93 -27.46
N ARG A 27 34.24 -11.00 -27.59
CA ARG A 27 33.53 -11.59 -26.45
C ARG A 27 34.51 -12.50 -25.71
N LEU A 28 34.61 -12.36 -24.41
CA LEU A 28 35.30 -13.32 -23.54
C LEU A 28 34.67 -14.70 -23.79
N MET A 29 35.49 -15.77 -23.84
CA MET A 29 34.94 -17.10 -24.10
C MET A 29 33.85 -17.43 -23.06
N PRO A 30 32.67 -17.91 -23.49
CA PRO A 30 31.58 -18.23 -22.57
C PRO A 30 32.07 -19.30 -21.60
N GLN A 31 31.83 -19.06 -20.32
CA GLN A 31 32.10 -20.03 -19.26
C GLN A 31 31.38 -21.33 -19.59
N ARG A 32 32.04 -22.49 -19.40
CA ARG A 32 31.31 -23.76 -19.43
C ARG A 32 30.26 -23.74 -18.33
N PRO A 33 29.01 -24.14 -18.61
CA PRO A 33 28.03 -24.36 -17.54
C PRO A 33 28.60 -25.41 -16.58
N ARG A 34 28.34 -25.25 -15.28
CA ARG A 34 28.67 -26.29 -14.32
C ARG A 34 27.72 -27.48 -14.50
N GLU A 35 28.16 -28.65 -14.06
CA GLU A 35 27.42 -29.93 -14.22
C GLU A 35 26.10 -29.96 -13.41
N ASP A 36 25.92 -29.06 -12.44
CA ASP A 36 24.69 -28.87 -11.66
C ASP A 36 23.66 -27.93 -12.31
N TRP A 37 23.98 -27.25 -13.43
CA TRP A 37 23.08 -26.24 -14.01
C TRP A 37 21.89 -26.88 -14.74
N VAL A 38 20.70 -26.74 -14.16
CA VAL A 38 19.45 -27.12 -14.80
C VAL A 38 18.83 -25.90 -15.50
N SER A 39 18.25 -26.13 -16.68
CA SER A 39 17.44 -25.17 -17.44
C SER A 39 16.54 -25.91 -18.42
N PHE A 40 15.42 -25.30 -18.83
CA PHE A 40 14.52 -25.90 -19.81
C PHE A 40 15.14 -25.90 -21.23
N GLN A 41 15.12 -27.05 -21.90
CA GLN A 41 15.61 -27.21 -23.28
C GLN A 41 14.46 -27.63 -24.21
N PRO A 42 13.95 -26.73 -25.08
CA PRO A 42 12.80 -27.02 -25.97
C PRO A 42 13.12 -27.97 -27.14
N LEU A 43 14.38 -28.42 -27.28
CA LEU A 43 14.87 -29.25 -28.38
C LEU A 43 15.59 -30.53 -27.91
N ASP A 44 15.39 -30.94 -26.65
CA ASP A 44 16.13 -32.08 -26.11
C ASP A 44 15.77 -33.40 -26.83
N SER A 45 16.80 -34.20 -27.11
CA SER A 45 16.86 -35.15 -28.23
C SER A 45 15.89 -36.33 -28.13
N ALA A 46 15.25 -36.50 -26.98
CA ALA A 46 14.30 -37.58 -26.69
C ALA A 46 12.83 -37.25 -27.03
N GLY A 47 12.51 -36.02 -27.44
CA GLY A 47 11.16 -35.62 -27.87
C GLY A 47 10.10 -35.64 -26.76
N ARG A 48 10.51 -35.62 -25.48
CA ARG A 48 9.63 -35.75 -24.30
C ARG A 48 9.52 -34.46 -23.49
N GLY A 49 8.79 -33.48 -24.01
CA GLY A 49 8.27 -32.40 -23.19
C GLY A 49 8.05 -31.09 -23.93
N ASN A 50 6.78 -30.67 -24.01
CA ASN A 50 6.47 -29.24 -24.04
C ASN A 50 6.70 -28.65 -22.63
N PHE A 51 6.69 -27.33 -22.50
CA PHE A 51 6.94 -26.67 -21.21
C PHE A 51 5.98 -27.09 -20.09
N ALA A 52 4.74 -27.48 -20.43
CA ALA A 52 3.78 -28.03 -19.45
C ALA A 52 4.26 -29.34 -18.81
N SER A 53 4.90 -30.24 -19.56
CA SER A 53 5.53 -31.44 -19.00
C SER A 53 6.75 -31.12 -18.14
N PHE A 54 7.56 -30.12 -18.53
CA PHE A 54 8.70 -29.66 -17.72
C PHE A 54 8.24 -29.06 -16.39
N ARG A 55 7.22 -28.19 -16.39
CA ARG A 55 6.67 -27.56 -15.18
C ARG A 55 6.17 -28.57 -14.14
N ASN A 56 5.60 -29.69 -14.59
CA ASN A 56 5.14 -30.76 -13.72
C ASN A 56 6.27 -31.72 -13.25
N SER A 57 7.53 -31.44 -13.59
CA SER A 57 8.68 -32.28 -13.22
C SER A 57 9.46 -31.71 -12.02
N PRO A 58 10.19 -32.55 -11.26
CA PRO A 58 11.09 -32.08 -10.19
C PRO A 58 12.18 -31.11 -10.68
N GLN A 59 12.51 -31.10 -11.98
CA GLN A 59 13.49 -30.19 -12.56
C GLN A 59 13.00 -28.74 -12.56
N PHE A 60 11.68 -28.48 -12.64
CA PHE A 60 11.14 -27.12 -12.56
C PHE A 60 11.43 -26.47 -11.21
N LEU A 61 11.19 -27.21 -10.12
CA LEU A 61 11.50 -26.77 -8.76
C LEU A 61 13.00 -26.58 -8.55
N ALA A 62 13.84 -27.46 -9.11
CA ALA A 62 15.30 -27.30 -9.08
C ALA A 62 15.76 -26.01 -9.81
N VAL A 63 15.16 -25.68 -10.96
CA VAL A 63 15.46 -24.43 -11.70
C VAL A 63 14.98 -23.20 -10.93
N GLN A 64 13.80 -23.25 -10.32
CA GLN A 64 13.25 -22.16 -9.51
C GLN A 64 14.13 -21.91 -8.26
N GLN A 65 14.54 -22.98 -7.57
CA GLN A 65 15.45 -22.91 -6.43
C GLN A 65 16.81 -22.32 -6.83
N GLN A 66 17.40 -22.76 -7.94
CA GLN A 66 18.65 -22.18 -8.47
C GLN A 66 18.47 -20.70 -8.85
N PHE A 67 17.32 -20.28 -9.38
CA PHE A 67 17.04 -18.86 -9.62
C PHE A 67 17.10 -18.05 -8.32
N LEU A 68 16.49 -18.53 -7.23
CA LEU A 68 16.51 -17.86 -5.92
C LEU A 68 17.94 -17.80 -5.36
N GLU A 69 18.71 -18.89 -5.43
CA GLU A 69 20.12 -18.90 -5.00
C GLU A 69 21.00 -17.90 -5.78
N ARG A 70 20.71 -17.70 -7.07
CA ARG A 70 21.38 -16.69 -7.91
C ARG A 70 20.95 -15.27 -7.58
N ILE A 71 19.70 -15.06 -7.16
CA ILE A 71 19.21 -13.77 -6.63
C ILE A 71 19.97 -13.43 -5.33
N GLU A 72 20.07 -14.36 -4.37
CA GLU A 72 20.82 -14.12 -3.12
C GLU A 72 22.32 -13.86 -3.36
N GLN A 73 22.93 -14.51 -4.36
CA GLN A 73 24.30 -14.19 -4.81
C GLN A 73 24.43 -12.74 -5.33
N CYS A 74 23.40 -12.22 -6.01
CA CYS A 74 23.36 -10.83 -6.45
C CYS A 74 23.15 -9.86 -5.28
N LYS A 75 22.31 -10.21 -4.29
CA LYS A 75 22.10 -9.39 -3.08
C LYS A 75 23.39 -9.25 -2.26
N ALA A 76 24.06 -10.37 -1.97
CA ALA A 76 25.32 -10.37 -1.24
C ALA A 76 26.44 -9.61 -1.97
N PHE A 77 26.41 -9.56 -3.31
CA PHE A 77 27.29 -8.68 -4.09
C PHE A 77 26.90 -7.21 -3.93
N ALA A 78 25.61 -6.88 -3.94
CA ALA A 78 25.11 -5.52 -3.75
C ALA A 78 25.50 -4.94 -2.38
N GLU A 79 25.19 -5.66 -1.30
CA GLU A 79 25.52 -5.29 0.09
C GLU A 79 27.03 -5.06 0.31
N LYS A 80 27.88 -5.82 -0.37
CA LYS A 80 29.34 -5.77 -0.24
C LYS A 80 30.00 -4.61 -1.00
N HIS A 81 29.41 -4.17 -2.12
CA HIS A 81 30.11 -3.33 -3.12
C HIS A 81 29.41 -2.03 -3.52
N PHE A 82 28.20 -1.76 -3.02
CA PHE A 82 27.46 -0.52 -3.30
C PHE A 82 27.33 0.36 -2.05
N THR A 83 26.91 1.61 -2.23
CA THR A 83 26.43 2.42 -1.09
C THR A 83 25.09 1.88 -0.58
N LEU A 84 24.77 2.10 0.70
CA LEU A 84 23.52 1.61 1.32
C LEU A 84 22.25 2.01 0.53
N GLN A 85 22.22 3.24 0.00
CA GLN A 85 21.08 3.74 -0.78
C GLN A 85 20.95 3.07 -2.16
N GLU A 86 22.07 2.77 -2.83
CA GLU A 86 22.03 2.03 -4.09
C GLU A 86 21.70 0.55 -3.86
N ALA A 87 22.22 -0.03 -2.79
CA ALA A 87 21.94 -1.40 -2.40
C ALA A 87 20.43 -1.58 -2.17
N ASP A 88 19.77 -0.71 -1.41
CA ASP A 88 18.31 -0.73 -1.18
C ASP A 88 17.49 -0.75 -2.49
N VAL A 89 17.89 0.04 -3.49
CA VAL A 89 17.25 0.07 -4.82
C VAL A 89 17.45 -1.25 -5.58
N VAL A 90 18.66 -1.84 -5.51
CA VAL A 90 18.99 -3.13 -6.15
C VAL A 90 18.26 -4.29 -5.46
N LEU A 91 18.29 -4.34 -4.12
CA LEU A 91 17.58 -5.31 -3.28
C LEU A 91 16.08 -5.27 -3.59
N THR A 92 15.45 -4.09 -3.55
CA THR A 92 14.04 -3.90 -3.91
C THR A 92 13.69 -4.49 -5.30
N GLY A 93 14.55 -4.30 -6.31
CA GLY A 93 14.34 -4.87 -7.64
C GLY A 93 14.45 -6.39 -7.68
N LEU A 94 15.44 -6.95 -6.98
CA LEU A 94 15.67 -8.39 -6.85
C LEU A 94 14.56 -9.10 -6.05
N ASP A 95 14.12 -8.53 -4.93
CA ASP A 95 13.03 -9.05 -4.09
C ASP A 95 11.69 -8.98 -4.82
N THR A 96 11.42 -7.90 -5.55
CA THR A 96 10.23 -7.81 -6.43
C THR A 96 10.20 -8.95 -7.45
N PHE A 97 11.35 -9.35 -7.99
CA PHE A 97 11.46 -10.47 -8.92
C PHE A 97 11.32 -11.83 -8.23
N ALA A 98 11.88 -12.00 -7.03
CA ALA A 98 11.74 -13.21 -6.22
C ALA A 98 10.28 -13.46 -5.78
N GLU A 99 9.54 -12.42 -5.35
CA GLU A 99 8.10 -12.52 -5.07
C GLU A 99 7.34 -12.96 -6.32
N ARG A 100 7.59 -12.31 -7.47
CA ARG A 100 6.93 -12.66 -8.73
C ARG A 100 7.23 -14.09 -9.21
N LEU A 101 8.46 -14.59 -9.00
CA LEU A 101 8.85 -15.95 -9.41
C LEU A 101 8.27 -17.05 -8.51
N THR A 102 8.04 -16.76 -7.23
CA THR A 102 7.44 -17.70 -6.26
C THR A 102 5.91 -17.66 -6.27
N ARG A 103 5.32 -16.48 -6.47
CA ARG A 103 3.86 -16.27 -6.52
C ARG A 103 3.23 -17.00 -7.70
N ALA A 104 2.54 -18.10 -7.41
CA ALA A 104 1.89 -18.98 -8.39
C ALA A 104 2.84 -19.40 -9.54
N ASP A 105 4.07 -19.79 -9.17
CA ASP A 105 5.13 -20.24 -10.08
C ASP A 105 5.48 -19.25 -11.20
N GLY A 106 5.29 -17.94 -10.98
CA GLY A 106 5.50 -16.92 -12.00
C GLY A 106 4.39 -16.78 -13.05
N VAL A 107 3.40 -17.67 -13.08
CA VAL A 107 2.35 -17.69 -14.10
C VAL A 107 1.52 -16.40 -14.10
N GLN A 108 1.23 -15.85 -12.91
CA GLN A 108 0.46 -14.61 -12.77
C GLN A 108 1.14 -13.36 -13.34
N HIS A 109 2.46 -13.41 -13.60
CA HIS A 109 3.22 -12.22 -14.02
C HIS A 109 3.94 -12.39 -15.37
N PHE A 110 4.57 -13.54 -15.62
CA PHE A 110 5.35 -13.76 -16.85
C PHE A 110 4.52 -14.36 -18.00
N GLY A 111 3.42 -15.06 -17.69
CA GLY A 111 2.53 -15.66 -18.69
C GLY A 111 3.29 -16.51 -19.73
N ASP A 112 3.11 -16.19 -21.00
CA ASP A 112 3.79 -16.86 -22.13
C ASP A 112 5.33 -16.70 -22.10
N SER A 113 5.86 -15.71 -21.36
CA SER A 113 7.31 -15.51 -21.18
C SER A 113 7.93 -16.49 -20.17
N LEU A 114 7.14 -17.32 -19.49
CA LEU A 114 7.62 -18.27 -18.48
C LEU A 114 8.49 -19.40 -19.09
N GLU A 115 8.16 -19.86 -20.29
CA GLU A 115 8.94 -20.85 -21.04
C GLU A 115 10.35 -20.34 -21.40
N PRO A 116 10.52 -19.20 -22.12
CA PRO A 116 11.86 -18.67 -22.40
C PRO A 116 12.61 -18.24 -21.14
N LEU A 117 11.93 -17.78 -20.08
CA LEU A 117 12.57 -17.44 -18.80
C LEU A 117 13.27 -18.65 -18.15
N TYR A 118 12.58 -19.78 -18.02
CA TYR A 118 13.14 -20.99 -17.40
C TYR A 118 14.14 -21.74 -18.31
N GLY A 119 14.13 -21.46 -19.62
CA GLY A 119 15.04 -22.03 -20.59
C GLY A 119 16.24 -21.16 -20.93
N LEU A 120 16.02 -20.09 -21.71
CA LEU A 120 17.08 -19.20 -22.18
C LEU A 120 17.48 -18.18 -21.11
N GLY A 121 16.50 -17.56 -20.44
CA GLY A 121 16.73 -16.58 -19.37
C GLY A 121 17.58 -17.13 -18.22
N LYS A 122 17.27 -18.33 -17.73
CA LYS A 122 18.06 -19.04 -16.69
C LYS A 122 19.53 -19.18 -17.09
N ARG A 123 19.82 -19.65 -18.32
CA ARG A 123 21.19 -19.82 -18.82
C ARG A 123 21.95 -18.49 -18.92
N HIS A 124 21.27 -17.41 -19.27
CA HIS A 124 21.85 -16.07 -19.20
C HIS A 124 22.09 -15.62 -17.76
N PHE A 125 21.15 -15.85 -16.84
CA PHE A 125 21.31 -15.44 -15.43
C PHE A 125 22.44 -16.21 -14.72
N ASP A 126 22.57 -17.52 -14.96
CA ASP A 126 23.71 -18.31 -14.46
C ASP A 126 25.05 -17.77 -15.01
N SER A 127 25.10 -17.41 -16.30
CA SER A 127 26.28 -16.78 -16.91
C SER A 127 26.59 -15.40 -16.32
N PHE A 128 25.57 -14.57 -16.11
CA PHE A 128 25.68 -13.25 -15.46
C PHE A 128 26.26 -13.38 -14.04
N CYS A 129 25.66 -14.21 -13.19
CA CYS A 129 26.13 -14.40 -11.81
C CYS A 129 27.55 -15.00 -11.76
N THR A 130 27.87 -15.91 -12.69
CA THR A 130 29.22 -16.46 -12.82
C THR A 130 30.26 -15.40 -13.15
N ARG A 131 29.91 -14.36 -13.94
CA ARG A 131 30.77 -13.21 -14.21
C ARG A 131 30.77 -12.18 -13.09
N LEU A 132 29.64 -11.95 -12.43
CA LEU A 132 29.54 -11.06 -11.26
C LEU A 132 30.49 -11.51 -10.14
N ALA A 133 30.61 -12.83 -9.94
CA ALA A 133 31.54 -13.45 -8.99
C ALA A 133 33.03 -13.48 -9.46
N GLN A 134 33.37 -13.00 -10.67
CA GLN A 134 34.74 -13.02 -11.20
C GLN A 134 35.45 -11.68 -11.01
N ASP A 135 36.50 -11.67 -10.18
CA ASP A 135 37.33 -10.49 -9.95
C ASP A 135 38.27 -10.13 -11.12
N SER A 136 38.22 -10.88 -12.22
CA SER A 136 38.79 -10.49 -13.52
C SER A 136 37.92 -9.50 -14.30
N ALA A 137 36.67 -9.25 -13.88
CA ALA A 137 35.82 -8.21 -14.43
C ALA A 137 35.90 -6.95 -13.55
N ASP A 138 35.87 -5.76 -14.17
CA ASP A 138 35.92 -4.50 -13.43
C ASP A 138 34.74 -4.38 -12.44
N LEU A 139 34.98 -3.71 -11.32
CA LEU A 139 34.00 -3.61 -10.25
C LEU A 139 32.83 -2.70 -10.62
N GLU A 140 33.07 -1.60 -11.34
CA GLU A 140 32.01 -0.67 -11.73
C GLU A 140 31.19 -1.18 -12.91
N ASP A 141 31.78 -1.96 -13.82
CA ASP A 141 31.02 -2.67 -14.86
C ASP A 141 30.10 -3.73 -14.23
N ARG A 142 30.61 -4.50 -13.24
CA ARG A 142 29.81 -5.46 -12.45
C ARG A 142 28.68 -4.79 -11.67
N LYS A 143 28.97 -3.68 -10.97
CA LYS A 143 27.95 -2.88 -10.25
C LYS A 143 26.91 -2.31 -11.22
N THR A 144 27.34 -1.78 -12.36
CA THR A 144 26.43 -1.14 -13.33
C THR A 144 25.50 -2.15 -14.00
N ALA A 145 26.02 -3.30 -14.45
CA ALA A 145 25.18 -4.36 -15.01
C ALA A 145 24.15 -4.91 -14.00
N LEU A 146 24.51 -5.02 -12.71
CA LEU A 146 23.55 -5.40 -11.67
C LEU A 146 22.51 -4.30 -11.38
N ARG A 147 22.92 -3.02 -11.34
CA ARG A 147 22.03 -1.87 -11.11
C ARG A 147 20.96 -1.75 -12.20
N GLU A 148 21.37 -1.92 -13.46
CA GLU A 148 20.48 -1.92 -14.63
C GLU A 148 19.54 -3.13 -14.62
N LEU A 149 20.07 -4.34 -14.39
CA LEU A 149 19.28 -5.55 -14.33
C LEU A 149 18.19 -5.48 -13.25
N ALA A 150 18.52 -5.05 -12.02
CA ALA A 150 17.54 -4.89 -10.96
C ALA A 150 16.43 -3.88 -11.30
N SER A 151 16.76 -2.83 -12.08
CA SER A 151 15.79 -1.86 -12.57
C SER A 151 14.82 -2.45 -13.61
N GLU A 152 15.31 -3.25 -14.57
CA GLU A 152 14.44 -3.89 -15.57
C GLU A 152 13.62 -5.06 -14.99
N LEU A 153 14.21 -5.85 -14.07
CA LEU A 153 13.52 -6.93 -13.34
C LEU A 153 12.27 -6.43 -12.59
N ARG A 154 12.33 -5.21 -12.04
CA ARG A 154 11.18 -4.59 -11.36
C ARG A 154 10.04 -4.22 -12.31
N ALA A 155 10.34 -3.93 -13.58
CA ALA A 155 9.41 -3.30 -14.52
C ALA A 155 8.79 -4.25 -15.56
N CYS A 156 9.52 -5.26 -16.02
CA CYS A 156 9.16 -6.00 -17.24
C CYS A 156 8.52 -7.38 -16.98
N GLY A 157 7.41 -7.66 -17.67
CA GLY A 157 6.79 -9.01 -17.71
C GLY A 157 7.49 -10.00 -18.64
N ASN A 158 8.35 -9.53 -19.55
CA ASN A 158 9.31 -10.36 -20.27
C ASN A 158 10.73 -10.00 -19.81
N VAL A 159 11.34 -10.89 -19.02
CA VAL A 159 12.63 -10.69 -18.35
C VAL A 159 13.81 -11.28 -19.14
N CYS A 160 13.56 -12.14 -20.14
CA CYS A 160 14.63 -12.83 -20.87
C CYS A 160 15.61 -11.87 -21.58
N PRO A 161 15.16 -10.78 -22.24
CA PRO A 161 16.08 -9.81 -22.85
C PRO A 161 16.98 -9.11 -21.83
N ALA A 162 16.44 -8.69 -20.68
CA ALA A 162 17.21 -8.03 -19.62
C ALA A 162 18.31 -8.93 -19.06
N LEU A 163 17.99 -10.22 -18.82
CA LEU A 163 18.96 -11.23 -18.42
C LEU A 163 20.00 -11.48 -19.51
N HIS A 164 19.60 -11.52 -20.78
CA HIS A 164 20.51 -11.71 -21.90
C HIS A 164 21.47 -10.51 -22.06
N GLU A 165 20.98 -9.29 -21.95
CA GLU A 165 21.74 -8.05 -22.10
C GLU A 165 22.74 -7.86 -20.95
N ALA A 166 22.31 -8.06 -19.70
CA ALA A 166 23.21 -8.06 -18.55
C ALA A 166 24.29 -9.16 -18.66
N ALA A 167 23.92 -10.37 -19.11
CA ALA A 167 24.88 -11.44 -19.35
C ALA A 167 25.82 -11.17 -20.53
N LEU A 168 25.38 -10.48 -21.58
CA LEU A 168 26.24 -10.02 -22.67
C LEU A 168 27.22 -8.97 -22.18
N ARG A 169 26.76 -7.98 -21.39
CA ARG A 169 27.61 -6.91 -20.87
C ARG A 169 28.80 -7.44 -20.09
N LEU A 170 28.60 -8.44 -19.22
CA LEU A 170 29.69 -9.09 -18.47
C LEU A 170 30.42 -10.22 -19.24
N ASN A 171 30.04 -10.53 -20.48
CA ASN A 171 30.76 -11.46 -21.36
C ASN A 171 31.46 -10.76 -22.55
N SER A 172 31.15 -9.50 -22.85
CA SER A 172 32.01 -8.63 -23.63
C SER A 172 33.37 -8.51 -22.94
N ASP A 173 34.45 -8.41 -23.71
CA ASP A 173 35.75 -7.96 -23.18
C ASP A 173 35.76 -6.42 -23.21
N PRO A 174 35.59 -5.73 -22.05
CA PRO A 174 35.56 -4.26 -22.01
C PRO A 174 36.99 -3.69 -21.98
N ALA A 175 38.03 -4.54 -21.94
CA ALA A 175 39.41 -4.16 -21.70
C ALA A 175 40.02 -3.36 -22.86
N GLY A 176 39.76 -2.06 -22.86
CA GLY A 176 40.38 -1.08 -23.74
C GLY A 176 39.39 -0.27 -24.57
N LEU A 177 39.89 0.82 -25.14
CA LEU A 177 39.17 1.84 -25.91
C LEU A 177 38.16 1.30 -26.94
N ARG A 178 38.34 0.09 -27.49
CA ARG A 178 37.39 -0.53 -28.43
C ARG A 178 36.04 -0.87 -27.78
N GLY A 179 36.03 -1.35 -26.53
CA GLY A 179 34.80 -1.62 -25.79
C GLY A 179 34.02 -0.33 -25.53
N GLU A 180 34.70 0.64 -24.89
CA GLU A 180 34.16 1.98 -24.62
C GLU A 180 33.61 2.68 -25.86
N PHE A 181 34.39 2.68 -26.96
CA PHE A 181 33.97 3.27 -28.23
C PHE A 181 32.70 2.59 -28.78
N HIS A 182 32.61 1.25 -28.69
CA HIS A 182 31.44 0.53 -29.17
C HIS A 182 30.21 0.80 -28.30
N GLU A 183 30.32 0.84 -26.96
CA GLU A 183 29.21 1.23 -26.09
C GLU A 183 28.70 2.65 -26.39
N VAL A 184 29.61 3.62 -26.51
CA VAL A 184 29.28 5.02 -26.83
C VAL A 184 28.64 5.13 -28.22
N LEU A 185 29.16 4.40 -29.21
CA LEU A 185 28.62 4.34 -30.56
C LEU A 185 27.20 3.80 -30.57
N VAL A 186 26.92 2.69 -29.88
CA VAL A 186 25.59 2.09 -29.79
C VAL A 186 24.62 3.01 -29.05
N ALA A 187 25.00 3.53 -27.87
CA ALA A 187 24.15 4.43 -27.10
C ALA A 187 23.80 5.72 -27.87
N ARG A 188 24.74 6.28 -28.64
CA ARG A 188 24.48 7.46 -29.48
C ARG A 188 23.64 7.13 -30.71
N ILE A 189 23.75 5.93 -31.28
CA ILE A 189 22.83 5.44 -32.33
C ILE A 189 21.41 5.35 -31.76
N ASP A 190 21.21 4.69 -30.62
CA ASP A 190 19.89 4.55 -30.00
C ASP A 190 19.26 5.90 -29.68
N ALA A 191 20.01 6.83 -29.08
CA ALA A 191 19.53 8.18 -28.79
C ALA A 191 19.12 8.97 -30.05
N LEU A 192 19.89 8.88 -31.15
CA LEU A 192 19.58 9.57 -32.41
C LEU A 192 18.38 8.92 -33.14
N LEU A 193 18.23 7.59 -33.07
CA LEU A 193 17.05 6.90 -33.60
C LEU A 193 15.79 7.21 -32.77
N GLN A 194 15.92 7.25 -31.43
CA GLN A 194 14.86 7.66 -30.50
C GLN A 194 14.40 9.11 -30.76
N GLU A 195 15.34 10.04 -30.97
CA GLU A 195 15.01 11.42 -31.33
C GLU A 195 14.26 11.50 -32.67
N THR A 196 14.65 10.67 -33.65
CA THR A 196 14.03 10.62 -34.98
C THR A 196 12.60 10.10 -34.94
N ILE A 197 12.31 9.02 -34.21
CA ILE A 197 10.93 8.50 -34.06
C ILE A 197 10.04 9.42 -33.21
N SER A 198 10.63 10.17 -32.27
CA SER A 198 9.92 11.16 -31.45
C SER A 198 9.50 12.40 -32.26
N HIS A 199 10.26 12.74 -33.30
CA HIS A 199 10.04 13.91 -34.17
C HIS A 199 9.92 13.49 -35.65
N PRO A 200 8.83 12.79 -36.04
CA PRO A 200 8.63 12.40 -37.44
C PRO A 200 8.56 13.65 -38.34
N PRO A 201 9.06 13.56 -39.60
CA PRO A 201 9.16 14.70 -40.50
C PRO A 201 7.77 15.31 -40.80
N THR A 202 7.69 16.64 -40.77
CA THR A 202 6.44 17.41 -40.84
C THR A 202 5.64 17.25 -42.12
N ASP A 203 6.30 16.90 -43.23
CA ASP A 203 5.72 16.91 -44.57
C ASP A 203 5.25 15.53 -45.05
N ALA A 204 5.41 14.50 -44.20
CA ALA A 204 4.90 13.16 -44.46
C ALA A 204 3.36 13.10 -44.31
N PRO A 205 2.61 12.49 -45.25
CA PRO A 205 1.17 12.32 -45.15
C PRO A 205 0.80 11.20 -44.16
N VAL A 206 1.06 11.41 -42.86
CA VAL A 206 0.86 10.44 -41.78
C VAL A 206 -0.60 9.94 -41.72
N PRO A 207 -0.87 8.64 -41.92
CA PRO A 207 -2.23 8.11 -41.82
C PRO A 207 -2.75 8.09 -40.37
N LEU A 208 -3.60 9.06 -40.03
CA LEU A 208 -4.63 8.98 -38.97
C LEU A 208 -4.18 8.42 -37.61
N ARG A 209 -3.10 8.99 -37.04
CA ARG A 209 -2.90 9.03 -35.59
C ARG A 209 -2.62 10.46 -35.14
N SER A 210 -3.33 10.94 -34.13
CA SER A 210 -3.01 12.20 -33.45
C SER A 210 -1.62 12.12 -32.81
N ARG A 211 -0.98 13.25 -32.49
CA ARG A 211 0.31 13.24 -31.76
C ARG A 211 0.22 12.43 -30.45
N ALA A 212 -0.94 12.43 -29.79
CA ALA A 212 -1.21 11.58 -28.63
C ALA A 212 -1.22 10.08 -28.98
N ALA A 213 -1.92 9.68 -30.04
CA ALA A 213 -1.97 8.27 -30.50
C ALA A 213 -0.65 7.77 -31.13
N TRP A 214 0.22 8.67 -31.60
CA TRP A 214 1.62 8.37 -31.96
C TRP A 214 2.46 8.13 -30.71
N ALA A 215 2.43 9.05 -29.74
CA ALA A 215 3.13 8.89 -28.46
C ALA A 215 2.63 7.69 -27.63
N GLU A 216 1.38 7.30 -27.79
CA GLU A 216 0.82 6.06 -27.22
C GLU A 216 1.30 4.80 -27.94
N TRP A 217 1.37 4.84 -29.27
CA TRP A 217 1.93 3.72 -30.03
C TRP A 217 3.42 3.52 -29.72
N LEU A 218 4.21 4.60 -29.70
CA LEU A 218 5.63 4.57 -29.33
C LEU A 218 5.85 3.98 -27.94
N ARG A 219 5.05 4.37 -26.92
CA ARG A 219 5.11 3.79 -25.56
C ARG A 219 5.01 2.25 -25.52
N ALA A 220 4.48 1.61 -26.55
CA ALA A 220 4.40 0.15 -26.66
C ALA A 220 5.34 -0.47 -27.74
N HIS A 221 5.94 0.31 -28.65
CA HIS A 221 6.66 -0.20 -29.82
C HIS A 221 8.09 0.37 -30.00
N GLU A 222 8.48 1.39 -29.26
CA GLU A 222 9.75 2.12 -29.37
C GLU A 222 10.99 1.22 -29.49
N LYS A 223 11.23 0.30 -28.53
CA LYS A 223 12.36 -0.65 -28.58
C LYS A 223 12.36 -1.49 -29.88
N HIS A 224 11.19 -1.90 -30.39
CA HIS A 224 11.09 -2.69 -31.64
C HIS A 224 11.36 -1.85 -32.89
N VAL A 225 10.87 -0.60 -32.95
CA VAL A 225 11.12 0.31 -34.09
C VAL A 225 12.61 0.64 -34.17
N ILE A 226 13.27 0.90 -33.04
CA ILE A 226 14.71 1.20 -33.00
C ILE A 226 15.55 -0.01 -33.45
N GLN A 227 15.25 -1.23 -32.96
CA GLN A 227 15.98 -2.44 -33.41
C GLN A 227 15.74 -2.74 -34.89
N ARG A 228 14.53 -2.51 -35.42
CA ARG A 228 14.27 -2.63 -36.87
C ARG A 228 15.01 -1.54 -37.67
N LEU A 229 15.10 -0.29 -37.18
CA LEU A 229 15.89 0.77 -37.83
C LEU A 229 17.37 0.39 -37.89
N LYS A 230 17.92 -0.20 -36.80
CA LYS A 230 19.30 -0.73 -36.79
C LYS A 230 19.51 -1.82 -37.85
N LEU A 231 18.57 -2.76 -37.99
CA LEU A 231 18.60 -3.82 -39.01
C LEU A 231 18.63 -3.24 -40.44
N GLU A 232 17.68 -2.37 -40.79
CA GLU A 232 17.58 -1.80 -42.15
C GLU A 232 18.79 -0.92 -42.52
N LEU A 233 19.43 -0.28 -41.53
CA LEU A 233 20.61 0.58 -41.73
C LEU A 233 21.94 -0.19 -41.68
N GLY A 234 21.92 -1.48 -41.32
CA GLY A 234 23.13 -2.29 -41.13
C GLY A 234 24.01 -1.78 -39.98
N LEU A 235 23.39 -1.39 -38.87
CA LEU A 235 24.04 -0.93 -37.63
C LEU A 235 24.13 -2.08 -36.61
N PRO A 236 24.90 -1.96 -35.52
CA PRO A 236 24.94 -2.95 -34.45
C PRO A 236 23.55 -3.13 -33.83
N VAL A 237 23.03 -4.34 -33.93
CA VAL A 237 21.69 -4.72 -33.45
C VAL A 237 21.84 -5.46 -32.12
N GLY A 238 20.89 -5.27 -31.21
CA GLY A 238 20.77 -6.15 -30.04
C GLY A 238 20.34 -7.58 -30.43
N PRO A 239 20.19 -8.50 -29.47
CA PRO A 239 19.52 -9.77 -29.72
C PRO A 239 18.11 -9.51 -30.29
N VAL A 240 17.84 -10.05 -31.49
CA VAL A 240 16.59 -9.80 -32.22
C VAL A 240 15.50 -10.76 -31.73
N ASP A 241 15.15 -10.62 -30.45
CA ASP A 241 14.10 -11.43 -29.84
C ASP A 241 12.71 -10.94 -30.26
N GLY A 242 11.85 -11.91 -30.59
CA GLY A 242 10.42 -11.72 -30.87
C GLY A 242 10.06 -11.39 -32.32
N ALA A 243 8.98 -12.02 -32.80
CA ALA A 243 8.44 -11.83 -34.14
C ALA A 243 7.94 -10.40 -34.46
N LEU A 244 7.85 -9.52 -33.44
CA LEU A 244 7.56 -8.09 -33.64
C LEU A 244 8.79 -7.34 -34.19
N SER A 245 9.98 -7.60 -33.65
CA SER A 245 11.23 -6.93 -34.05
C SER A 245 11.61 -7.18 -35.51
N THR A 246 11.11 -8.28 -36.09
CA THR A 246 11.34 -8.68 -37.50
C THR A 246 10.21 -8.27 -38.46
N ARG A 247 9.15 -7.59 -37.99
CA ARG A 247 8.07 -7.08 -38.86
C ARG A 247 8.56 -5.98 -39.80
N THR A 248 8.13 -6.07 -41.05
CA THR A 248 8.43 -5.10 -42.12
C THR A 248 7.50 -3.88 -42.11
N ASP A 249 6.37 -3.92 -41.41
CA ASP A 249 5.37 -2.84 -41.35
C ASP A 249 5.59 -1.84 -40.19
N LEU A 250 6.65 -2.01 -39.39
CA LEU A 250 7.00 -1.09 -38.30
C LEU A 250 7.70 0.21 -38.76
N ILE A 251 8.16 0.30 -40.01
CA ILE A 251 8.97 1.42 -40.53
C ILE A 251 8.45 1.87 -41.90
N THR A 252 8.35 3.18 -42.11
CA THR A 252 8.17 3.79 -43.43
C THR A 252 9.51 4.17 -44.07
N GLY A 253 9.58 4.17 -45.41
CA GLY A 253 10.79 4.60 -46.13
C GLY A 253 11.22 6.05 -45.81
N GLU A 254 10.25 6.91 -45.47
CA GLU A 254 10.48 8.28 -45.00
C GLU A 254 11.19 8.29 -43.63
N LEU A 255 10.75 7.47 -42.67
CA LEU A 255 11.37 7.33 -41.36
C LEU A 255 12.80 6.79 -41.47
N LEU A 256 13.02 5.80 -42.35
CA LEU A 256 14.34 5.25 -42.64
C LEU A 256 15.28 6.30 -43.27
N THR A 257 14.76 7.11 -44.18
CA THR A 257 15.50 8.22 -44.82
C THR A 257 15.82 9.33 -43.82
N SER A 258 14.89 9.68 -42.94
CA SER A 258 15.09 10.63 -41.85
C SER A 258 16.17 10.14 -40.88
N ALA A 259 16.08 8.89 -40.42
CA ALA A 259 17.07 8.27 -39.53
C ALA A 259 18.47 8.25 -40.16
N HIS A 260 18.58 7.85 -41.44
CA HIS A 260 19.84 7.89 -42.16
C HIS A 260 20.39 9.33 -42.27
N SER A 261 19.54 10.33 -42.47
CA SER A 261 19.96 11.74 -42.51
C SER A 261 20.45 12.22 -41.14
N VAL A 262 19.70 11.98 -40.06
CA VAL A 262 20.06 12.37 -38.69
C VAL A 262 21.39 11.75 -38.27
N LEU A 263 21.55 10.43 -38.46
CA LEU A 263 22.81 9.74 -38.16
C LEU A 263 23.98 10.30 -38.99
N ARG A 264 23.79 10.57 -40.29
CA ARG A 264 24.85 11.09 -41.16
C ARG A 264 25.38 12.46 -40.72
N HIS A 265 24.54 13.29 -40.11
CA HIS A 265 24.92 14.62 -39.64
C HIS A 265 25.40 14.63 -38.17
N ARG A 266 24.92 13.71 -37.31
CA ARG A 266 25.12 13.77 -35.84
C ARG A 266 25.87 12.60 -35.21
N LEU A 267 26.06 11.49 -35.92
CA LEU A 267 26.95 10.39 -35.52
C LEU A 267 28.36 10.64 -36.09
N HIS A 268 29.01 11.72 -35.62
CA HIS A 268 30.32 12.15 -36.11
C HIS A 268 31.44 11.69 -35.15
N PRO A 269 32.63 11.25 -35.63
CA PRO A 269 33.74 10.80 -34.79
C PRO A 269 34.14 11.79 -33.69
N VAL A 270 34.11 13.09 -33.98
CA VAL A 270 34.40 14.17 -33.02
C VAL A 270 33.44 14.15 -31.83
N ALA A 271 32.16 13.87 -32.06
CA ALA A 271 31.15 13.85 -31.02
C ALA A 271 31.26 12.58 -30.16
N LEU A 272 31.52 11.42 -30.77
CA LEU A 272 31.78 10.16 -30.05
C LEU A 272 33.03 10.24 -29.17
N ALA A 273 34.09 10.92 -29.65
CA ALA A 273 35.27 11.20 -28.84
C ALA A 273 34.98 12.18 -27.69
N GLY A 274 34.00 13.08 -27.83
CA GLY A 274 33.52 13.96 -26.77
C GLY A 274 32.77 13.19 -25.68
N ASP A 275 31.86 12.29 -26.06
CA ASP A 275 31.16 11.40 -25.12
C ASP A 275 32.16 10.49 -24.37
N LEU A 276 33.19 9.99 -25.06
CA LEU A 276 34.30 9.25 -24.46
C LEU A 276 35.14 10.12 -23.52
N ALA A 277 35.33 11.41 -23.82
CA ALA A 277 36.00 12.36 -22.93
C ALA A 277 35.18 12.60 -21.65
N GLU A 278 33.85 12.71 -21.76
CA GLU A 278 32.95 12.82 -20.61
C GLU A 278 32.97 11.53 -19.75
N ARG A 279 32.93 10.33 -20.37
CA ARG A 279 33.12 9.05 -19.65
C ARG A 279 34.47 8.96 -18.94
N TYR A 280 35.56 9.29 -19.64
CA TYR A 280 36.91 9.27 -19.11
C TYR A 280 37.04 10.17 -17.86
N MET A 281 36.59 11.43 -17.96
CA MET A 281 36.65 12.37 -16.85
C MET A 281 35.72 12.00 -15.71
N THR A 282 34.56 11.40 -16.00
CA THR A 282 33.64 10.88 -14.97
C THR A 282 34.32 9.77 -14.16
N ARG A 283 34.82 8.71 -14.82
CA ARG A 283 35.54 7.62 -14.13
C ARG A 283 36.78 8.10 -13.38
N LEU A 284 37.56 9.04 -13.93
CA LEU A 284 38.72 9.60 -13.23
C LEU A 284 38.31 10.41 -11.98
N ARG A 285 37.25 11.23 -12.08
CA ARG A 285 36.71 11.98 -10.93
C ARG A 285 36.18 11.04 -9.86
N GLU A 286 35.36 10.05 -10.22
CA GLU A 286 34.80 9.06 -9.30
C GLU A 286 35.88 8.21 -8.61
N ALA A 287 36.89 7.75 -9.36
CA ALA A 287 38.02 7.01 -8.81
C ALA A 287 38.86 7.86 -7.83
N THR A 288 39.02 9.16 -8.11
CA THR A 288 39.77 10.06 -7.21
C THR A 288 38.95 10.48 -5.98
N HIS A 289 37.62 10.61 -6.07
CA HIS A 289 36.72 10.84 -4.94
C HIS A 289 35.27 10.44 -5.25
N PRO A 290 34.75 9.33 -4.67
CA PRO A 290 33.34 8.98 -4.77
C PRO A 290 32.42 10.03 -4.11
N GLY A 291 31.35 10.43 -4.80
CA GLY A 291 30.22 11.15 -4.21
C GLY A 291 30.40 12.63 -3.90
N GLN A 292 31.48 13.30 -4.34
CA GLN A 292 31.62 14.76 -4.19
C GLN A 292 31.83 15.46 -5.55
N SER A 293 31.06 16.52 -5.81
CA SER A 293 31.26 17.38 -6.98
C SER A 293 32.39 18.37 -6.72
N LEU A 294 33.51 18.20 -7.42
CA LEU A 294 34.81 18.83 -7.10
C LEU A 294 35.32 19.81 -8.15
N THR A 295 34.48 20.22 -9.11
CA THR A 295 34.82 21.06 -10.28
C THR A 295 35.45 22.42 -9.94
N ARG A 296 35.39 22.86 -8.67
CA ARG A 296 36.02 24.12 -8.19
C ARG A 296 36.85 23.96 -6.89
N ARG A 297 37.20 22.74 -6.43
CA ARG A 297 38.18 22.58 -5.33
C ARG A 297 39.61 22.55 -5.86
N ASP A 298 40.55 23.03 -5.06
CA ASP A 298 41.98 22.83 -5.31
C ASP A 298 42.33 21.34 -5.17
N LEU A 299 43.08 20.84 -6.14
CA LEU A 299 43.54 19.47 -6.29
C LEU A 299 45.04 19.33 -6.02
N SER A 300 45.75 20.41 -5.66
CA SER A 300 47.21 20.41 -5.50
C SER A 300 47.71 19.32 -4.53
N LEU A 301 47.00 19.12 -3.42
CA LEU A 301 47.28 18.05 -2.44
C LEU A 301 46.92 16.64 -2.96
N MET A 302 46.01 16.53 -3.93
CA MET A 302 45.56 15.25 -4.52
C MET A 302 46.43 14.75 -5.69
N MET A 303 47.29 15.60 -6.26
CA MET A 303 48.00 15.29 -7.51
C MET A 303 48.77 13.95 -7.53
N PRO A 304 49.35 13.43 -6.43
CA PRO A 304 49.93 12.08 -6.40
C PRO A 304 48.90 10.97 -6.67
N PHE A 305 47.70 11.07 -6.08
CA PHE A 305 46.63 10.08 -6.26
C PHE A 305 45.95 10.24 -7.63
N ILE A 306 45.75 11.47 -8.09
CA ILE A 306 45.27 11.76 -9.44
C ILE A 306 46.20 11.13 -10.49
N ARG A 307 47.52 11.19 -10.32
CA ARG A 307 48.51 10.54 -11.22
C ARG A 307 48.37 9.01 -11.24
N GLN A 308 48.09 8.38 -10.10
CA GLN A 308 47.88 6.94 -9.98
C GLN A 308 46.60 6.50 -10.72
N GLU A 309 45.47 7.15 -10.44
CA GLU A 309 44.20 6.80 -11.09
C GLU A 309 44.19 7.17 -12.58
N HIS A 310 44.84 8.28 -12.96
CA HIS A 310 45.10 8.62 -14.36
C HIS A 310 45.85 7.51 -15.11
N ALA A 311 46.88 6.91 -14.50
CA ALA A 311 47.59 5.78 -15.09
C ALA A 311 46.70 4.53 -15.24
N ARG A 312 45.80 4.28 -14.27
CA ARG A 312 44.81 3.18 -14.33
C ARG A 312 43.80 3.40 -15.45
N VAL A 313 43.24 4.61 -15.60
CA VAL A 313 42.26 4.91 -16.67
C VAL A 313 42.93 4.94 -18.06
N ASN A 314 44.17 5.43 -18.17
CA ASN A 314 44.93 5.43 -19.43
C ASN A 314 45.27 4.02 -19.94
N ALA A 315 45.34 3.00 -19.07
CA ALA A 315 45.49 1.62 -19.51
C ALA A 315 44.32 1.16 -20.42
N THR A 316 43.12 1.69 -20.19
CA THR A 316 41.93 1.46 -21.03
C THR A 316 41.91 2.38 -22.24
N TYR A 317 41.99 3.69 -22.04
CA TYR A 317 41.69 4.69 -23.10
C TYR A 317 42.89 5.06 -23.99
N GLY A 318 44.13 4.80 -23.54
CA GLY A 318 45.35 5.15 -24.27
C GLY A 318 46.17 6.28 -23.63
N PRO A 319 47.28 6.69 -24.26
CA PRO A 319 48.23 7.65 -23.69
C PRO A 319 47.72 9.09 -23.78
N ILE A 320 46.96 9.52 -22.77
CA ILE A 320 46.49 10.89 -22.60
C ILE A 320 47.47 11.67 -21.69
N PRO A 321 47.87 12.90 -22.03
CA PRO A 321 48.68 13.76 -21.16
C PRO A 321 47.87 14.32 -19.99
N LEU A 322 48.44 14.29 -18.77
CA LEU A 322 47.73 14.76 -17.57
C LEU A 322 47.50 16.28 -17.59
N GLU A 323 48.41 17.03 -18.22
CA GLU A 323 48.32 18.47 -18.46
C GLU A 323 47.16 18.88 -19.38
N HIS A 324 46.45 17.94 -20.00
CA HIS A 324 45.22 18.20 -20.76
C HIS A 324 43.94 18.00 -19.92
N LEU A 325 44.07 17.50 -18.68
CA LEU A 325 42.96 17.15 -17.78
C LEU A 325 42.86 18.10 -16.58
N VAL A 326 43.96 18.74 -16.21
CA VAL A 326 44.05 19.71 -15.12
C VAL A 326 44.60 21.05 -15.61
N ARG A 327 44.19 22.15 -14.95
CA ARG A 327 44.69 23.50 -15.18
C ARG A 327 45.22 24.11 -13.88
N GLU A 328 46.32 24.84 -13.97
CA GLU A 328 46.89 25.62 -12.86
C GLU A 328 46.42 27.08 -12.97
N ASP A 329 45.86 27.66 -11.90
CA ASP A 329 45.59 29.10 -11.87
C ASP A 329 46.89 29.86 -11.60
N ALA A 330 47.31 30.67 -12.58
CA ALA A 330 48.56 31.43 -12.52
C ALA A 330 48.66 32.41 -11.34
N GLN A 331 47.53 32.80 -10.73
CA GLN A 331 47.51 33.67 -9.54
C GLN A 331 47.67 32.88 -8.23
N THR A 332 46.86 31.84 -8.02
CA THR A 332 46.83 31.09 -6.75
C THR A 332 47.79 29.89 -6.72
N ARG A 333 48.31 29.45 -7.87
CA ARG A 333 49.06 28.18 -8.06
C ARG A 333 48.27 26.91 -7.70
N HIS A 334 46.97 27.05 -7.43
CA HIS A 334 46.07 25.94 -7.20
C HIS A 334 45.77 25.21 -8.51
N ILE A 335 45.57 23.91 -8.43
CA ILE A 335 45.31 23.02 -9.58
C ILE A 335 43.83 22.64 -9.56
N PHE A 336 43.16 22.76 -10.68
CA PHE A 336 41.74 22.44 -10.84
C PHE A 336 41.54 21.47 -11.99
N TRP A 337 40.41 20.77 -12.02
CA TRP A 337 40.00 20.03 -13.22
C TRP A 337 39.77 21.02 -14.39
N GLN A 338 40.06 20.55 -15.60
CA GLN A 338 39.72 21.25 -16.83
C GLN A 338 38.32 20.81 -17.27
N GLU A 339 37.35 21.73 -17.27
CA GLU A 339 35.96 21.44 -17.68
C GLU A 339 35.75 21.51 -19.20
N ASP A 340 36.66 22.17 -19.93
CA ASP A 340 36.73 22.06 -21.39
C ASP A 340 37.43 20.76 -21.79
N LEU A 341 36.67 19.86 -22.42
CA LEU A 341 37.15 18.56 -22.82
C LEU A 341 37.80 18.56 -24.22
N SER A 342 38.00 19.72 -24.84
CA SER A 342 38.49 19.84 -26.22
C SER A 342 39.85 19.17 -26.43
N LEU A 343 40.80 19.31 -25.50
CA LEU A 343 42.10 18.63 -25.61
C LEU A 343 42.00 17.10 -25.45
N LEU A 344 41.25 16.64 -24.45
CA LEU A 344 40.99 15.20 -24.24
C LEU A 344 40.27 14.57 -25.44
N THR A 345 39.29 15.27 -26.02
CA THR A 345 38.56 14.86 -27.23
C THR A 345 39.52 14.74 -28.43
N ARG A 346 40.46 15.67 -28.60
CA ARG A 346 41.50 15.62 -29.65
C ARG A 346 42.40 14.40 -29.50
N ASP A 347 42.80 14.08 -28.27
CA ASP A 347 43.71 12.97 -28.01
C ASP A 347 43.00 11.63 -28.16
N LEU A 348 41.75 11.51 -27.68
CA LEU A 348 40.90 10.35 -27.94
C LEU A 348 40.63 10.16 -29.44
N LEU A 349 40.37 11.22 -30.22
CA LEU A 349 40.31 11.15 -31.69
C LEU A 349 41.60 10.57 -32.29
N THR A 350 42.75 11.01 -31.79
CA THR A 350 44.06 10.57 -32.27
C THR A 350 44.29 9.08 -31.96
N VAL A 351 43.97 8.62 -30.75
CA VAL A 351 44.10 7.20 -30.38
C VAL A 351 43.06 6.33 -31.12
N LEU A 352 41.82 6.79 -31.28
CA LEU A 352 40.78 6.08 -32.06
C LEU A 352 41.20 5.88 -33.53
N ALA A 353 41.82 6.89 -34.15
CA ALA A 353 42.36 6.79 -35.49
C ALA A 353 43.54 5.81 -35.55
N GLN A 354 44.50 5.89 -34.60
CA GLN A 354 45.61 4.94 -34.48
C GLN A 354 45.16 3.49 -34.25
N LYS A 355 44.03 3.27 -33.56
CA LYS A 355 43.41 1.94 -33.38
C LYS A 355 42.56 1.49 -34.58
N GLY A 356 42.46 2.29 -35.64
CA GLY A 356 41.65 1.99 -36.82
C GLY A 356 40.14 1.94 -36.55
N LEU A 357 39.66 2.62 -35.50
CA LEU A 357 38.24 2.67 -35.11
C LEU A 357 37.49 3.85 -35.73
N ILE A 358 38.20 4.86 -36.24
CA ILE A 358 37.66 5.97 -37.03
C ILE A 358 38.64 6.31 -38.16
N VAL A 359 38.19 7.06 -39.17
CA VAL A 359 39.08 7.70 -40.14
C VAL A 359 39.71 8.94 -39.48
N GLU A 360 40.99 9.20 -39.73
CA GLU A 360 41.69 10.37 -39.19
C GLU A 360 40.98 11.68 -39.60
N GLN A 361 40.71 12.54 -38.62
CA GLN A 361 39.93 13.76 -38.82
C GLN A 361 40.88 14.96 -39.01
N PRO A 362 40.82 15.69 -40.15
CA PRO A 362 41.79 16.74 -40.47
C PRO A 362 41.61 17.96 -39.57
N ASN A 363 42.62 18.25 -38.75
CA ASN A 363 42.71 19.49 -37.99
C ASN A 363 43.17 20.65 -38.90
N LYS A 364 42.31 21.65 -39.09
CA LYS A 364 42.57 22.77 -40.01
C LYS A 364 42.84 24.05 -39.22
N PRO A 365 43.83 24.88 -39.59
CA PRO A 365 43.99 26.21 -39.01
C PRO A 365 42.79 27.08 -39.39
N LEU A 366 42.29 27.86 -38.44
CA LEU A 366 41.21 28.83 -38.62
C LEU A 366 41.77 30.26 -38.68
N GLN A 367 42.56 30.65 -37.68
CA GLN A 367 43.19 31.96 -37.60
C GLN A 367 44.44 31.93 -36.71
N MET A 368 45.44 32.73 -37.04
CA MET A 368 46.58 33.03 -36.17
C MET A 368 46.44 34.43 -35.57
N GLY A 369 47.02 34.63 -34.39
CA GLY A 369 47.06 35.92 -33.72
C GLY A 369 48.27 36.06 -32.81
N TYR A 370 48.42 37.26 -32.25
CA TYR A 370 49.50 37.64 -31.36
C TYR A 370 48.90 38.44 -30.20
N ASP A 371 49.18 37.99 -28.99
CA ASP A 371 49.00 38.73 -27.75
C ASP A 371 50.41 39.13 -27.25
N ASP A 372 50.53 40.10 -26.34
CA ASP A 372 51.82 40.71 -25.98
C ASP A 372 52.90 39.68 -25.55
N ASP A 373 52.51 38.62 -24.84
CA ASP A 373 53.40 37.55 -24.35
C ASP A 373 53.43 36.27 -25.22
N ALA A 374 52.58 36.15 -26.25
CA ALA A 374 52.42 34.88 -26.99
C ALA A 374 51.87 35.02 -28.42
N SER A 375 52.41 34.21 -29.34
CA SER A 375 51.75 33.93 -30.62
C SER A 375 50.84 32.71 -30.51
N TRP A 376 49.69 32.72 -31.18
CA TRP A 376 48.73 31.62 -31.11
C TRP A 376 48.06 31.28 -32.44
N GLU A 377 47.60 30.05 -32.56
CA GLU A 377 46.92 29.49 -33.75
C GLU A 377 45.65 28.76 -33.29
N ILE A 378 44.47 29.30 -33.59
CA ILE A 378 43.19 28.59 -33.43
C ILE A 378 43.06 27.62 -34.60
N SER A 379 42.76 26.36 -34.30
CA SER A 379 42.49 25.29 -35.27
C SER A 379 41.18 24.57 -34.94
N HIS A 380 40.51 24.00 -35.96
CA HIS A 380 39.21 23.36 -35.83
C HIS A 380 39.18 21.97 -36.48
N ILE A 381 38.45 21.05 -35.86
CA ILE A 381 38.10 19.74 -36.42
C ILE A 381 36.59 19.72 -36.71
N ASN A 382 36.24 19.71 -38.01
CA ASN A 382 34.88 19.75 -38.53
C ASN A 382 33.95 20.85 -37.97
N TRP A 383 34.51 21.97 -37.46
CA TRP A 383 33.77 23.02 -36.73
C TRP A 383 33.01 22.54 -35.47
N GLN A 384 33.26 21.32 -35.01
CA GLN A 384 32.65 20.72 -33.80
C GLN A 384 33.59 20.73 -32.60
N LEU A 385 34.89 20.90 -32.85
CA LEU A 385 35.95 20.92 -31.85
C LEU A 385 36.98 22.00 -32.23
N PHE A 386 37.42 22.78 -31.26
CA PHE A 386 38.37 23.88 -31.44
C PHE A 386 39.52 23.77 -30.44
N ILE A 387 40.75 23.95 -30.92
CA ILE A 387 41.99 23.81 -30.15
C ILE A 387 42.89 24.99 -30.48
N VAL A 388 43.60 25.54 -29.50
CA VAL A 388 44.60 26.59 -29.73
C VAL A 388 46.01 26.04 -29.51
N LYS A 389 46.94 26.39 -30.39
CA LYS A 389 48.38 26.18 -30.18
C LYS A 389 48.98 27.51 -29.74
N GLU A 390 49.44 27.59 -28.49
CA GLU A 390 50.03 28.79 -27.89
C GLU A 390 51.56 28.65 -27.84
N GLN A 391 52.29 29.69 -28.23
CA GLN A 391 53.74 29.77 -28.11
C GLN A 391 54.11 31.07 -27.38
N ARG A 392 54.47 30.93 -26.11
CA ARG A 392 54.90 32.04 -25.25
C ARG A 392 56.33 32.46 -25.56
N GLN A 393 56.64 33.72 -25.29
CA GLN A 393 58.02 34.18 -25.32
C GLN A 393 58.92 33.31 -24.41
N GLY A 394 60.16 33.08 -24.84
CA GLY A 394 61.11 32.18 -24.18
C GLY A 394 60.85 30.68 -24.33
N HIS A 395 59.72 30.24 -24.87
CA HIS A 395 59.38 28.82 -25.03
C HIS A 395 59.56 28.34 -26.49
N SER A 396 60.30 27.26 -26.68
CA SER A 396 60.64 26.70 -28.00
C SER A 396 59.53 25.84 -28.62
N THR A 397 58.57 25.36 -27.81
CA THR A 397 57.51 24.45 -28.22
C THR A 397 56.13 25.15 -28.23
N ARG A 398 55.28 24.77 -29.18
CA ARG A 398 53.85 25.14 -29.20
C ARG A 398 53.07 24.20 -28.29
N GLN A 399 52.48 24.72 -27.22
CA GLN A 399 51.62 23.94 -26.33
C GLN A 399 50.18 23.97 -26.85
N ALA A 400 49.46 22.85 -26.76
CA ALA A 400 48.02 22.82 -27.01
C ALA A 400 47.27 23.29 -25.77
N VAL A 401 46.35 24.25 -25.92
CA VAL A 401 45.53 24.82 -24.86
C VAL A 401 44.07 24.97 -25.32
N PRO A 402 43.10 25.01 -24.38
CA PRO A 402 41.73 25.39 -24.69
C PRO A 402 41.63 26.78 -25.36
N PRO A 403 40.59 27.04 -26.19
CA PRO A 403 40.29 28.38 -26.66
C PRO A 403 39.83 29.27 -25.50
N LYS A 404 40.39 30.49 -25.42
CA LYS A 404 40.06 31.48 -24.39
C LYS A 404 39.22 32.62 -24.96
N VAL A 405 38.44 33.30 -24.11
CA VAL A 405 37.68 34.53 -24.50
C VAL A 405 38.60 35.54 -25.20
N ALA A 406 39.82 35.75 -24.69
CA ALA A 406 40.80 36.67 -25.28
C ALA A 406 41.16 36.31 -26.74
N HIS A 407 41.42 35.02 -27.03
CA HIS A 407 41.75 34.56 -28.38
C HIS A 407 40.60 34.86 -29.36
N VAL A 408 39.36 34.61 -28.94
CA VAL A 408 38.17 34.77 -29.80
C VAL A 408 37.72 36.24 -29.92
N LEU A 409 37.93 37.07 -28.90
CA LEU A 409 37.78 38.53 -29.02
C LEU A 409 38.82 39.12 -29.97
N SER A 410 40.07 38.65 -29.90
CA SER A 410 41.15 39.05 -30.82
C SER A 410 40.90 38.54 -32.25
N MET A 411 40.29 37.36 -32.40
CA MET A 411 39.76 36.86 -33.68
C MET A 411 38.70 37.82 -34.25
N GLN A 412 37.70 38.23 -33.46
CA GLN A 412 36.65 39.16 -33.89
C GLN A 412 37.19 40.56 -34.26
N LYS A 413 38.23 41.09 -33.60
CA LYS A 413 38.86 42.38 -33.96
C LYS A 413 39.36 42.45 -35.40
N HIS A 414 39.66 41.30 -36.02
CA HIS A 414 40.22 41.19 -37.37
C HIS A 414 39.22 40.59 -38.38
N GLY A 415 37.98 40.28 -37.96
CA GLY A 415 36.97 39.61 -38.76
C GLY A 415 35.70 40.43 -38.96
N ARG A 416 34.63 39.78 -39.42
CA ARG A 416 33.27 40.32 -39.31
C ARG A 416 32.78 40.15 -37.86
N GLY A 417 31.98 41.09 -37.37
CA GLY A 417 31.44 41.10 -36.00
C GLY A 417 30.38 40.02 -35.69
N ASP A 418 30.28 38.98 -36.51
CA ASP A 418 29.36 37.87 -36.35
C ASP A 418 29.72 37.02 -35.11
N ALA A 419 28.73 36.38 -34.50
CA ALA A 419 28.97 35.52 -33.34
C ALA A 419 29.82 34.29 -33.72
N PRO A 420 30.78 33.86 -32.86
CA PRO A 420 31.54 32.64 -33.10
C PRO A 420 30.63 31.39 -33.13
N PRO A 421 31.01 30.31 -33.86
CA PRO A 421 30.23 29.08 -33.92
C PRO A 421 29.96 28.50 -32.53
N SER A 422 28.75 27.98 -32.26
CA SER A 422 28.34 27.58 -30.91
C SER A 422 29.33 26.64 -30.20
N ALA A 423 29.93 25.68 -30.90
CA ALA A 423 30.93 24.80 -30.30
C ALA A 423 32.24 25.52 -29.88
N LEU A 424 32.68 26.57 -30.59
CA LEU A 424 33.79 27.42 -30.15
C LEU A 424 33.39 28.23 -28.91
N THR A 425 32.18 28.80 -28.94
CA THR A 425 31.62 29.55 -27.80
C THR A 425 31.50 28.67 -26.56
N GLU A 426 31.05 27.41 -26.71
CA GLU A 426 30.95 26.47 -25.59
C GLU A 426 32.32 26.09 -25.03
N SER A 427 33.29 25.73 -25.88
CA SER A 427 34.66 25.44 -25.43
C SER A 427 35.25 26.62 -24.63
N VAL A 428 35.06 27.86 -25.10
CA VAL A 428 35.48 29.08 -24.39
C VAL A 428 34.77 29.23 -23.02
N ILE A 429 33.46 28.99 -22.97
CA ILE A 429 32.67 29.07 -21.74
C ILE A 429 33.09 28.01 -20.70
N ARG A 430 33.49 26.81 -21.15
CA ARG A 430 34.01 25.73 -20.28
C ARG A 430 35.48 25.94 -19.88
N ALA A 431 36.29 26.57 -20.73
CA ALA A 431 37.73 26.74 -20.54
C ALA A 431 38.13 27.83 -19.53
N ASN A 432 37.42 28.96 -19.55
CA ASN A 432 37.78 30.14 -18.77
C ASN A 432 37.35 30.07 -17.29
N LEU A 433 37.76 31.08 -16.51
CA LEU A 433 37.27 31.34 -15.15
C LEU A 433 36.16 32.41 -15.19
N PRO A 434 35.28 32.48 -14.17
CA PRO A 434 34.21 33.48 -14.12
C PRO A 434 34.72 34.90 -14.37
N ARG A 435 35.86 35.26 -13.77
CA ARG A 435 36.53 36.57 -13.92
C ARG A 435 36.87 36.94 -15.37
N ASP A 436 37.15 35.96 -16.24
CA ASP A 436 37.44 36.18 -17.65
C ASP A 436 36.13 36.23 -18.48
N LEU A 437 35.16 35.38 -18.12
CA LEU A 437 33.81 35.35 -18.69
C LEU A 437 33.04 36.68 -18.47
N MET A 438 33.47 37.49 -17.49
CA MET A 438 33.04 38.89 -17.33
C MET A 438 33.35 39.81 -18.54
N SER A 439 34.02 39.31 -19.58
CA SER A 439 34.26 40.00 -20.87
C SER A 439 33.53 39.35 -22.07
N LEU A 440 32.77 38.27 -21.87
CA LEU A 440 32.06 37.56 -22.94
C LEU A 440 30.86 38.39 -23.45
N PRO A 441 30.80 38.76 -24.75
CA PRO A 441 29.71 39.58 -25.28
C PRO A 441 28.36 38.87 -25.29
N PRO A 442 27.24 39.52 -24.88
CA PRO A 442 25.91 38.89 -24.88
C PRO A 442 25.46 38.34 -26.24
N HIS A 443 25.94 38.88 -27.36
CA HIS A 443 25.57 38.39 -28.68
C HIS A 443 26.09 36.98 -28.99
N TRP A 444 27.13 36.51 -28.29
CA TRP A 444 27.67 35.14 -28.43
C TRP A 444 26.72 34.06 -27.86
N LEU A 445 25.81 34.41 -26.93
CA LEU A 445 24.88 33.46 -26.30
C LEU A 445 23.69 33.16 -27.24
N THR A 446 23.95 32.48 -28.36
CA THR A 446 23.00 32.31 -29.48
C THR A 446 21.77 31.47 -29.17
N ASP A 447 21.84 30.60 -28.17
CA ASP A 447 20.84 29.57 -27.88
C ASP A 447 20.78 29.22 -26.38
N THR A 448 19.79 28.42 -26.00
CA THR A 448 19.55 28.02 -24.61
C THR A 448 20.58 27.04 -24.07
N GLY A 449 21.31 26.32 -24.93
CA GLY A 449 22.41 25.44 -24.55
C GLY A 449 23.59 26.26 -24.05
N LEU A 450 24.07 27.20 -24.86
CA LEU A 450 25.13 28.14 -24.48
C LEU A 450 24.76 28.96 -23.24
N CYS A 451 23.52 29.45 -23.15
CA CYS A 451 23.05 30.12 -21.94
C CYS A 451 23.15 29.21 -20.70
N THR A 452 22.80 27.92 -20.83
CA THR A 452 22.87 26.95 -19.73
C THR A 452 24.31 26.65 -19.31
N THR A 453 25.22 26.45 -20.26
CA THR A 453 26.65 26.27 -19.95
C THR A 453 27.24 27.54 -19.33
N PHE A 454 26.87 28.73 -19.82
CA PHE A 454 27.33 30.02 -19.28
C PHE A 454 26.88 30.24 -17.83
N CYS A 455 25.60 29.97 -17.52
CA CYS A 455 25.09 30.09 -16.15
C CYS A 455 25.70 29.02 -15.21
N ARG A 456 26.12 27.85 -15.71
CA ARG A 456 26.86 26.84 -14.92
C ARG A 456 28.33 27.23 -14.68
N SER A 457 28.96 27.93 -15.62
CA SER A 457 30.34 28.42 -15.46
C SER A 457 30.47 29.60 -14.49
N MET A 458 29.38 30.30 -14.18
CA MET A 458 29.36 31.43 -13.24
C MET A 458 28.57 31.10 -11.95
N ASP A 459 28.35 32.11 -11.11
CA ASP A 459 27.45 32.09 -9.94
C ASP A 459 26.50 33.28 -10.00
N ASP A 460 25.51 33.35 -9.10
CA ASP A 460 24.41 34.33 -9.15
C ASP A 460 24.91 35.79 -9.01
N ASP A 461 25.94 36.02 -8.20
CA ASP A 461 26.59 37.34 -8.07
C ASP A 461 27.43 37.71 -9.31
N SER A 462 28.25 36.78 -9.82
CA SER A 462 29.02 37.01 -11.06
C SER A 462 28.10 37.26 -12.26
N MET A 463 26.98 36.51 -12.36
CA MET A 463 26.01 36.67 -13.43
C MET A 463 25.21 37.97 -13.30
N ARG A 464 24.83 38.39 -12.07
CA ARG A 464 24.29 39.74 -11.82
C ARG A 464 25.26 40.81 -12.34
N ASP A 465 26.54 40.70 -12.02
CA ASP A 465 27.52 41.72 -12.38
C ASP A 465 27.88 41.71 -13.88
N TRP A 466 27.83 40.54 -14.54
CA TRP A 466 27.92 40.44 -16.00
C TRP A 466 26.71 41.10 -16.69
N ILE A 467 25.49 40.90 -16.17
CA ILE A 467 24.29 41.57 -16.68
C ILE A 467 24.39 43.08 -16.47
N ALA A 468 24.87 43.53 -15.31
CA ALA A 468 25.05 44.95 -15.01
C ALA A 468 26.05 45.62 -15.97
N ARG A 469 27.16 44.94 -16.27
CA ARG A 469 28.23 45.43 -17.17
C ARG A 469 27.79 45.56 -18.63
N HIS A 470 26.88 44.70 -19.10
CA HIS A 470 26.51 44.61 -20.52
C HIS A 470 25.09 45.11 -20.82
N ARG A 471 24.55 46.05 -20.03
CA ARG A 471 23.28 46.73 -20.38
C ARG A 471 23.49 47.70 -21.56
N PRO A 472 22.53 47.83 -22.50
CA PRO A 472 21.29 47.05 -22.60
C PRO A 472 21.52 45.67 -23.25
N ILE A 473 20.94 44.63 -22.66
CA ILE A 473 20.92 43.29 -23.27
C ILE A 473 19.74 43.20 -24.23
N GLY A 474 20.00 42.89 -25.50
CA GLY A 474 18.96 42.78 -26.53
C GLY A 474 17.91 41.70 -26.24
N GLN A 475 16.65 41.96 -26.62
CA GLN A 475 15.48 41.15 -26.23
C GLN A 475 15.64 39.64 -26.53
N GLU A 476 16.23 39.26 -27.66
CA GLU A 476 16.51 37.85 -28.00
C GLU A 476 17.42 37.15 -27.00
N ARG A 477 18.37 37.88 -26.39
CA ARG A 477 19.25 37.32 -25.34
C ARG A 477 18.56 37.29 -23.97
N VAL A 478 17.67 38.26 -23.70
CA VAL A 478 16.78 38.21 -22.52
C VAL A 478 15.87 36.97 -22.58
N ARG A 479 15.26 36.70 -23.74
CA ARG A 479 14.42 35.51 -24.00
C ARG A 479 15.14 34.17 -23.78
N LEU A 480 16.43 34.09 -24.13
CA LEU A 480 17.22 32.87 -23.93
C LEU A 480 17.71 32.71 -22.48
N LEU A 481 18.05 33.81 -21.81
CA LEU A 481 18.56 33.80 -20.43
C LEU A 481 17.45 33.57 -19.38
N LEU A 482 16.27 34.16 -19.54
CA LEU A 482 15.19 34.06 -18.53
C LEU A 482 14.83 32.61 -18.14
N PRO A 483 14.54 31.68 -19.08
CA PRO A 483 14.21 30.30 -18.71
C PRO A 483 15.40 29.52 -18.13
N VAL A 484 16.63 29.99 -18.35
CA VAL A 484 17.86 29.34 -17.85
C VAL A 484 18.16 29.81 -16.43
N LEU A 485 18.20 31.12 -16.16
CA LEU A 485 18.39 31.69 -14.82
C LEU A 485 17.33 31.15 -13.83
N THR A 486 16.09 31.01 -14.30
CA THR A 486 14.98 30.40 -13.57
C THR A 486 15.27 28.95 -13.17
N ARG A 487 15.75 28.11 -14.10
CA ARG A 487 16.12 26.71 -13.83
C ARG A 487 17.42 26.57 -13.02
N ALA A 488 18.28 27.59 -13.03
CA ALA A 488 19.52 27.64 -12.26
C ALA A 488 19.35 28.22 -10.83
N GLY A 489 18.15 28.67 -10.44
CA GLY A 489 17.90 29.26 -9.12
C GLY A 489 18.52 30.65 -8.91
N MET A 490 18.99 31.31 -9.98
CA MET A 490 19.79 32.54 -9.94
C MET A 490 18.93 33.79 -9.77
N HIS A 491 18.46 34.05 -8.55
CA HIS A 491 17.53 35.14 -8.24
C HIS A 491 18.13 36.56 -8.39
N LYS A 492 19.41 36.76 -8.06
CA LYS A 492 20.07 38.08 -8.18
C LYS A 492 20.22 38.45 -9.65
N ALA A 493 20.72 37.52 -10.46
CA ALA A 493 20.84 37.68 -11.89
C ALA A 493 19.47 37.83 -12.58
N LEU A 494 18.47 37.03 -12.19
CA LEU A 494 17.10 37.13 -12.71
C LEU A 494 16.51 38.53 -12.45
N THR A 495 16.63 39.03 -11.22
CA THR A 495 16.17 40.38 -10.83
C THR A 495 16.90 41.46 -11.63
N GLN A 496 18.23 41.33 -11.78
CA GLN A 496 19.05 42.26 -12.55
C GLN A 496 18.74 42.23 -14.06
N LEU A 497 18.30 41.09 -14.61
CA LEU A 497 17.85 40.98 -15.99
C LEU A 497 16.47 41.63 -16.19
N MET A 498 15.55 41.45 -15.22
CA MET A 498 14.20 42.02 -15.26
C MET A 498 14.15 43.55 -15.18
N GLN A 499 15.20 44.19 -14.67
CA GLN A 499 15.39 45.64 -14.69
C GLN A 499 15.94 46.20 -16.03
N SER A 500 16.34 45.35 -16.98
CA SER A 500 17.25 45.74 -18.07
C SER A 500 16.62 46.37 -19.34
N PRO A 501 15.39 46.02 -19.78
CA PRO A 501 14.78 46.57 -20.98
C PRO A 501 13.73 47.66 -20.68
N GLU A 502 13.98 48.85 -21.21
CA GLU A 502 12.99 49.93 -21.23
C GLU A 502 11.77 49.51 -22.08
N GLY A 503 10.57 49.53 -21.48
CA GLY A 503 9.29 49.33 -22.17
C GLY A 503 8.71 47.90 -22.20
N ALA A 504 9.40 46.87 -21.70
CA ALA A 504 8.84 45.51 -21.62
C ALA A 504 7.72 45.40 -20.57
N ARG A 505 6.54 44.92 -20.98
CA ARG A 505 5.37 44.75 -20.10
C ARG A 505 5.42 43.40 -19.38
N ALA A 506 4.66 43.26 -18.29
CA ALA A 506 4.57 42.01 -17.53
C ALA A 506 4.18 40.78 -18.39
N HIS A 507 3.26 40.98 -19.32
CA HIS A 507 2.89 40.02 -20.36
C HIS A 507 4.10 39.52 -21.17
N ASP A 508 5.02 40.43 -21.55
CA ASP A 508 6.20 40.07 -22.32
C ASP A 508 7.16 39.23 -21.47
N TRP A 509 7.39 39.61 -20.20
CA TRP A 509 8.18 38.82 -19.24
C TRP A 509 7.63 37.41 -19.03
N PHE A 510 6.31 37.26 -18.91
CA PHE A 510 5.64 35.97 -18.80
C PHE A 510 5.96 35.06 -20.00
N HIS A 511 5.75 35.55 -21.22
CA HIS A 511 6.05 34.77 -22.42
C HIS A 511 7.55 34.46 -22.56
N TRP A 512 8.43 35.43 -22.28
CA TRP A 512 9.88 35.22 -22.39
C TRP A 512 10.44 34.28 -21.30
N GLY A 513 9.75 34.13 -20.15
CA GLY A 513 10.09 33.13 -19.13
C GLY A 513 9.65 31.69 -19.48
N GLY A 514 8.72 31.54 -20.42
CA GLY A 514 8.19 30.25 -20.87
C GLY A 514 6.66 30.17 -21.02
N GLY A 515 5.94 31.28 -20.87
CA GLY A 515 4.48 31.33 -21.02
C GLY A 515 3.77 30.43 -19.99
N PRO A 516 2.69 29.70 -20.36
CA PRO A 516 1.93 28.88 -19.42
C PRO A 516 2.74 27.81 -18.65
N ALA A 517 3.87 27.32 -19.20
CA ALA A 517 4.73 26.37 -18.51
C ALA A 517 5.57 26.99 -17.37
N LEU A 518 5.63 28.32 -17.28
CA LEU A 518 6.49 29.07 -16.36
C LEU A 518 6.18 28.74 -14.89
N LEU A 519 4.91 28.81 -14.46
CA LEU A 519 4.57 28.61 -13.05
C LEU A 519 4.93 27.19 -12.58
N ALA A 520 4.59 26.17 -13.36
CA ALA A 520 4.91 24.77 -13.07
C ALA A 520 6.42 24.50 -12.97
N ARG A 521 7.22 25.15 -13.83
CA ARG A 521 8.70 25.14 -13.76
C ARG A 521 9.22 25.79 -12.49
N VAL A 522 8.66 26.94 -12.13
CA VAL A 522 9.06 27.74 -10.97
C VAL A 522 8.78 27.01 -9.65
N VAL A 523 7.63 26.33 -9.51
CA VAL A 523 7.31 25.53 -8.31
C VAL A 523 7.97 24.13 -8.29
N GLY A 524 8.68 23.76 -9.35
CA GLY A 524 9.47 22.53 -9.45
C GLY A 524 8.67 21.25 -9.77
N VAL A 525 7.65 21.39 -10.62
CA VAL A 525 6.72 20.31 -11.02
C VAL A 525 6.71 20.14 -12.57
N GLU A 526 7.79 20.53 -13.24
CA GLU A 526 7.92 20.43 -14.70
C GLU A 526 8.08 18.96 -15.16
N ARG A 527 7.21 18.52 -16.08
CA ARG A 527 7.27 17.19 -16.69
C ARG A 527 8.16 17.22 -17.94
N THR A 528 9.42 16.83 -17.78
CA THR A 528 10.36 16.66 -18.91
C THR A 528 10.38 15.20 -19.33
N MET A 529 10.05 14.91 -20.60
CA MET A 529 10.06 13.55 -21.17
C MET A 529 9.30 12.51 -20.31
N GLY A 530 8.13 12.88 -19.79
CA GLY A 530 7.26 12.01 -19.00
C GLY A 530 7.69 11.77 -17.55
N ARG A 531 8.86 12.24 -17.12
CA ARG A 531 9.29 12.21 -15.71
C ARG A 531 9.04 13.56 -15.06
N LEU A 532 8.54 13.59 -13.81
CA LEU A 532 8.61 14.81 -12.99
C LEU A 532 10.06 15.00 -12.56
N MET A 533 10.68 16.10 -13.00
CA MET A 533 11.97 16.52 -12.46
C MET A 533 11.71 17.43 -11.27
N ARG A 534 12.04 16.97 -10.05
CA ARG A 534 12.11 17.86 -8.88
C ARG A 534 13.29 18.80 -9.07
N THR A 535 13.01 20.08 -9.35
CA THR A 535 14.03 21.13 -9.29
C THR A 535 13.97 21.82 -7.92
N ASP A 536 15.13 22.06 -7.34
CA ASP A 536 15.29 22.92 -6.17
C ASP A 536 15.42 24.37 -6.63
N ALA A 537 14.32 24.86 -7.24
CA ALA A 537 14.15 26.27 -7.53
C ALA A 537 14.18 27.07 -6.22
N SER A 538 14.98 28.14 -6.17
CA SER A 538 15.03 28.99 -4.98
C SER A 538 13.67 29.63 -4.70
N PRO A 539 13.20 29.67 -3.44
CA PRO A 539 12.04 30.48 -3.04
C PRO A 539 12.14 31.96 -3.42
N ASP A 540 13.34 32.47 -3.70
CA ASP A 540 13.57 33.84 -4.19
C ASP A 540 13.22 33.97 -5.68
N VAL A 541 13.62 32.99 -6.51
CA VAL A 541 13.18 32.89 -7.91
C VAL A 541 11.67 32.69 -7.99
N GLU A 542 11.10 31.92 -7.07
CA GLU A 542 9.66 31.74 -6.95
C GLU A 542 8.96 33.08 -6.68
N ARG A 543 9.35 33.81 -5.63
CA ARG A 543 8.74 35.11 -5.30
C ARG A 543 8.87 36.14 -6.43
N VAL A 544 10.01 36.19 -7.13
CA VAL A 544 10.22 37.09 -8.28
C VAL A 544 9.24 36.78 -9.42
N TRP A 545 9.07 35.50 -9.78
CA TRP A 545 8.14 35.12 -10.84
C TRP A 545 6.68 35.20 -10.44
N VAL A 546 6.34 34.88 -9.19
CA VAL A 546 4.96 34.99 -8.66
C VAL A 546 4.46 36.43 -8.79
N GLY A 547 5.27 37.44 -8.42
CA GLY A 547 4.92 38.84 -8.66
C GLY A 547 4.80 39.21 -10.15
N LYS A 548 5.71 38.73 -11.01
CA LYS A 548 5.64 39.00 -12.46
C LYS A 548 4.46 38.32 -13.16
N ILE A 549 3.97 37.20 -12.62
CA ILE A 549 2.75 36.55 -13.07
C ILE A 549 1.52 37.32 -12.59
N GLU A 550 1.51 37.83 -11.35
CA GLU A 550 0.44 38.72 -10.85
C GLU A 550 0.29 39.96 -11.74
N ASP A 551 1.39 40.66 -12.03
CA ASP A 551 1.43 41.79 -12.96
C ASP A 551 0.88 41.46 -14.37
N ALA A 552 0.99 40.18 -14.80
CA ALA A 552 0.63 39.72 -16.14
C ALA A 552 -0.82 39.21 -16.25
N LEU A 553 -1.41 38.67 -15.18
CA LEU A 553 -2.77 38.10 -15.15
C LEU A 553 -3.86 39.01 -15.75
N PRO A 554 -3.85 40.35 -15.55
CA PRO A 554 -4.81 41.25 -16.21
C PRO A 554 -4.76 41.23 -17.74
N ALA A 555 -3.63 40.87 -18.34
CA ALA A 555 -3.40 40.88 -19.79
C ALA A 555 -3.59 39.50 -20.46
N LEU A 556 -3.50 38.40 -19.71
CA LEU A 556 -3.62 37.04 -20.26
C LEU A 556 -5.04 36.68 -20.71
N SER A 557 -5.15 35.80 -21.71
CA SER A 557 -6.44 35.18 -22.08
C SER A 557 -6.89 34.14 -21.04
N GLU A 558 -8.18 33.78 -21.06
CA GLU A 558 -8.70 32.65 -20.26
C GLU A 558 -8.00 31.32 -20.60
N VAL A 559 -7.62 31.12 -21.87
CA VAL A 559 -6.93 29.89 -22.31
C VAL A 559 -5.52 29.80 -21.72
N GLU A 560 -4.74 30.88 -21.79
CA GLU A 560 -3.39 30.94 -21.19
C GLU A 560 -3.45 30.86 -19.66
N THR A 561 -4.41 31.55 -19.06
CA THR A 561 -4.64 31.52 -17.61
C THR A 561 -5.01 30.11 -17.14
N LYS A 562 -5.90 29.41 -17.86
CA LYS A 562 -6.22 28.02 -17.55
C LYS A 562 -4.99 27.12 -17.71
N GLN A 563 -4.25 27.25 -18.82
CA GLN A 563 -3.05 26.46 -19.09
C GLN A 563 -1.98 26.65 -17.99
N LEU A 564 -1.83 27.87 -17.46
CA LEU A 564 -0.89 28.20 -16.38
C LEU A 564 -1.10 27.40 -15.09
N PHE A 565 -2.35 26.99 -14.83
CA PHE A 565 -2.74 26.19 -13.66
C PHE A 565 -2.99 24.71 -14.00
N THR A 566 -2.59 24.21 -15.18
CA THR A 566 -2.79 22.80 -15.58
C THR A 566 -1.52 22.13 -16.11
N LEU A 567 -1.29 20.88 -15.70
CA LEU A 567 -0.23 20.01 -16.22
C LEU A 567 -0.83 18.89 -17.07
N GLY A 568 -1.17 19.26 -18.32
CA GLY A 568 -1.99 18.43 -19.20
C GLY A 568 -3.44 18.43 -18.70
N GLU A 569 -3.92 17.30 -18.22
CA GLU A 569 -5.29 17.14 -17.71
C GLU A 569 -5.42 17.39 -16.20
N ARG A 570 -4.30 17.47 -15.45
CA ARG A 570 -4.31 17.66 -13.99
C ARG A 570 -4.17 19.13 -13.59
N GLY A 571 -4.69 19.47 -12.41
CA GLY A 571 -4.45 20.78 -11.79
C GLY A 571 -3.03 20.92 -11.27
N LEU A 572 -2.44 22.11 -11.38
CA LEU A 572 -1.11 22.39 -10.83
C LEU A 572 -1.13 22.34 -9.30
N VAL A 573 -2.21 22.84 -8.68
CA VAL A 573 -2.44 22.77 -7.21
C VAL A 573 -2.36 21.31 -6.73
N GLU A 574 -3.00 20.39 -7.45
CA GLU A 574 -3.03 18.95 -7.16
C GLU A 574 -1.61 18.33 -7.14
N GLU A 575 -0.78 18.63 -8.14
CA GLU A 575 0.57 18.07 -8.27
C GLU A 575 1.58 18.76 -7.33
N VAL A 576 1.44 20.07 -7.07
CA VAL A 576 2.21 20.79 -6.04
C VAL A 576 1.90 20.25 -4.64
N ALA A 577 0.63 19.95 -4.35
CA ALA A 577 0.23 19.36 -3.08
C ALA A 577 0.89 17.99 -2.83
N LYS A 578 0.99 17.14 -3.86
CA LYS A 578 1.73 15.86 -3.80
C LYS A 578 3.23 16.05 -3.54
N VAL A 579 3.85 17.09 -4.12
CA VAL A 579 5.27 17.40 -3.92
C VAL A 579 5.56 17.89 -2.50
N GLY A 580 4.59 18.49 -1.80
CA GLY A 580 4.71 18.81 -0.37
C GLY A 580 5.35 20.16 -0.03
N ARG A 581 5.38 21.12 -0.98
CA ARG A 581 5.93 22.47 -0.76
C ARG A 581 4.82 23.46 -0.37
N VAL A 582 4.69 23.77 0.92
CA VAL A 582 3.62 24.65 1.46
C VAL A 582 3.67 26.05 0.83
N SER A 583 4.85 26.67 0.75
CA SER A 583 5.04 27.99 0.13
C SER A 583 4.51 28.04 -1.31
N SER A 584 4.83 27.01 -2.09
CA SER A 584 4.45 26.91 -3.50
C SER A 584 2.98 26.58 -3.69
N LEU A 585 2.36 25.83 -2.76
CA LEU A 585 0.90 25.68 -2.73
C LEU A 585 0.23 27.04 -2.48
N THR A 586 0.69 27.79 -1.48
CA THR A 586 0.16 29.11 -1.12
C THR A 586 0.28 30.11 -2.27
N HIS A 587 1.44 30.22 -2.94
CA HIS A 587 1.60 31.13 -4.08
C HIS A 587 0.73 30.75 -5.28
N VAL A 588 0.59 29.46 -5.61
CA VAL A 588 -0.27 29.02 -6.72
C VAL A 588 -1.75 29.28 -6.42
N LEU A 589 -2.21 29.00 -5.19
CA LEU A 589 -3.58 29.30 -4.76
C LEU A 589 -3.86 30.81 -4.73
N TRP A 590 -2.91 31.62 -4.29
CA TRP A 590 -3.00 33.09 -4.31
C TRP A 590 -3.05 33.64 -5.75
N LEU A 591 -2.20 33.15 -6.67
CA LEU A 591 -2.25 33.52 -8.09
C LEU A 591 -3.60 33.13 -8.72
N LEU A 592 -4.13 31.95 -8.38
CA LEU A 592 -5.41 31.45 -8.87
C LEU A 592 -6.60 32.26 -8.30
N ARG A 593 -6.51 32.72 -7.05
CA ARG A 593 -7.45 33.69 -6.44
C ARG A 593 -7.44 35.02 -7.20
N VAL A 594 -6.25 35.55 -7.52
CA VAL A 594 -6.10 36.81 -8.28
C VAL A 594 -6.65 36.67 -9.71
N ALA A 595 -6.35 35.55 -10.38
CA ALA A 595 -6.90 35.23 -11.70
C ALA A 595 -8.43 35.20 -11.71
N ALA A 596 -9.05 34.62 -10.67
CA ALA A 596 -10.49 34.64 -10.49
C ALA A 596 -11.04 36.06 -10.24
N THR A 597 -10.36 36.91 -9.44
CA THR A 597 -10.80 38.31 -9.24
C THR A 597 -10.76 39.16 -10.51
N PHE A 598 -9.89 38.84 -11.47
CA PHE A 598 -9.88 39.47 -12.79
C PHE A 598 -10.83 38.80 -13.81
N GLY A 599 -11.67 37.86 -13.38
CA GLY A 599 -12.60 37.14 -14.25
C GLY A 599 -11.92 36.23 -15.28
N ARG A 600 -10.64 35.87 -15.09
CA ARG A 600 -9.86 35.03 -16.00
C ARG A 600 -10.07 33.53 -15.79
N VAL A 601 -10.82 33.15 -14.76
CA VAL A 601 -11.18 31.76 -14.43
C VAL A 601 -12.63 31.72 -13.96
N SER A 602 -13.49 30.96 -14.65
CA SER A 602 -14.89 30.77 -14.20
C SER A 602 -14.96 30.02 -12.87
N GLY A 603 -15.96 30.30 -12.01
CA GLY A 603 -16.08 29.66 -10.69
C GLY A 603 -16.11 28.12 -10.74
N LYS A 604 -16.69 27.52 -11.79
CA LYS A 604 -16.66 26.05 -12.00
C LYS A 604 -15.24 25.56 -12.32
N THR A 605 -14.49 26.29 -13.16
CA THR A 605 -13.09 25.97 -13.45
C THR A 605 -12.21 26.20 -12.22
N LEU A 606 -12.47 27.24 -11.43
CA LEU A 606 -11.78 27.52 -10.18
C LEU A 606 -11.93 26.35 -9.20
N GLN A 607 -13.16 25.85 -8.98
CA GLN A 607 -13.40 24.68 -8.11
C GLN A 607 -12.57 23.46 -8.56
N THR A 608 -12.50 23.17 -9.86
CA THR A 608 -11.65 22.08 -10.39
C THR A 608 -10.16 22.35 -10.15
N LEU A 609 -9.69 23.57 -10.39
CA LEU A 609 -8.27 23.93 -10.28
C LEU A 609 -7.75 23.98 -8.84
N VAL A 610 -8.59 24.32 -7.85
CA VAL A 610 -8.21 24.30 -6.41
C VAL A 610 -8.31 22.92 -5.76
N THR A 611 -8.70 21.87 -6.49
CA THR A 611 -8.88 20.54 -5.89
C THR A 611 -7.53 19.88 -5.60
N ILE A 612 -7.37 19.33 -4.39
CA ILE A 612 -6.18 18.59 -3.93
C ILE A 612 -6.52 17.12 -3.63
N PRO A 613 -5.53 16.21 -3.61
CA PRO A 613 -5.72 14.82 -3.19
C PRO A 613 -5.85 14.75 -1.65
N MET A 614 -7.00 15.21 -1.15
CA MET A 614 -7.28 15.45 0.27
C MET A 614 -7.04 14.21 1.15
N GLN A 615 -7.67 13.07 0.82
CA GLN A 615 -7.56 11.86 1.65
C GLN A 615 -6.11 11.29 1.74
N PRO A 616 -5.32 11.22 0.65
CA PRO A 616 -3.89 10.93 0.76
C PRO A 616 -3.10 11.90 1.66
N LEU A 617 -3.29 13.20 1.50
CA LEU A 617 -2.59 14.22 2.30
C LEU A 617 -2.96 14.14 3.79
N MET A 618 -4.20 13.76 4.09
CA MET A 618 -4.67 13.45 5.43
C MET A 618 -4.01 12.20 6.03
N GLY A 619 -3.83 11.14 5.23
CA GLY A 619 -3.12 9.92 5.65
C GLY A 619 -1.62 10.14 5.87
N GLU A 620 -1.02 11.06 5.12
CA GLU A 620 0.37 11.51 5.27
C GLU A 620 0.57 12.56 6.40
N CYS A 621 -0.48 12.91 7.15
CA CYS A 621 -0.48 13.94 8.20
C CYS A 621 0.09 15.31 7.78
N LYS A 622 -0.13 15.73 6.52
CA LYS A 622 0.43 16.98 5.97
C LYS A 622 -0.37 18.22 6.39
N VAL A 623 -0.59 18.41 7.69
CA VAL A 623 -1.46 19.46 8.26
C VAL A 623 -1.18 20.84 7.68
N ASP A 624 0.09 21.27 7.57
CA ASP A 624 0.44 22.59 7.01
C ASP A 624 -0.06 22.81 5.56
N MET A 625 -0.05 21.75 4.73
CA MET A 625 -0.57 21.79 3.35
C MET A 625 -2.10 21.88 3.34
N LEU A 626 -2.76 21.19 4.28
CA LEU A 626 -4.21 21.18 4.44
C LEU A 626 -4.71 22.52 5.00
N GLU A 627 -3.99 23.11 5.95
CA GLU A 627 -4.24 24.42 6.55
C GLU A 627 -4.14 25.53 5.49
N ALA A 628 -3.03 25.58 4.73
CA ALA A 628 -2.82 26.54 3.66
C ALA A 628 -3.85 26.43 2.52
N HIS A 629 -4.30 25.20 2.21
CA HIS A 629 -5.39 24.97 1.26
C HIS A 629 -6.73 25.47 1.78
N ALA A 630 -7.10 25.09 3.01
CA ALA A 630 -8.37 25.46 3.62
C ALA A 630 -8.51 26.98 3.76
N ASP A 631 -7.46 27.69 4.21
CA ASP A 631 -7.48 29.14 4.35
C ASP A 631 -7.67 29.86 3.00
N ALA A 632 -6.99 29.40 1.93
CA ALA A 632 -7.15 29.97 0.60
C ALA A 632 -8.52 29.70 -0.01
N VAL A 633 -9.06 28.47 0.13
CA VAL A 633 -10.43 28.13 -0.31
C VAL A 633 -11.46 28.95 0.44
N MET A 634 -11.29 29.14 1.76
CA MET A 634 -12.19 29.95 2.56
C MET A 634 -12.18 31.43 2.16
N GLU A 635 -11.01 32.00 1.87
CA GLU A 635 -10.94 33.38 1.38
C GLU A 635 -11.62 33.51 0.00
N MET A 636 -11.51 32.51 -0.88
CA MET A 636 -12.23 32.48 -2.15
C MET A 636 -13.76 32.40 -1.96
N VAL A 637 -14.25 31.65 -0.96
CA VAL A 637 -15.69 31.60 -0.61
C VAL A 637 -16.16 32.95 -0.04
N GLN A 638 -15.41 33.54 0.90
CA GLN A 638 -15.74 34.84 1.50
C GLN A 638 -15.74 35.99 0.48
N ARG A 639 -14.89 35.92 -0.55
CA ARG A 639 -14.86 36.86 -1.69
C ARG A 639 -15.93 36.57 -2.76
N GLY A 640 -16.73 35.52 -2.62
CA GLY A 640 -17.74 35.11 -3.61
C GLY A 640 -17.17 34.54 -4.92
N LEU A 641 -15.89 34.16 -4.94
CA LEU A 641 -15.21 33.55 -6.10
C LEU A 641 -15.57 32.06 -6.23
N LEU A 642 -15.76 31.40 -5.09
CA LEU A 642 -16.34 30.06 -4.97
C LEU A 642 -17.70 30.15 -4.27
N PRO A 643 -18.73 29.39 -4.69
CA PRO A 643 -19.97 29.30 -3.95
C PRO A 643 -19.79 28.41 -2.71
N ALA A 644 -20.48 28.71 -1.61
CA ALA A 644 -20.32 27.99 -0.35
C ALA A 644 -20.60 26.47 -0.45
N ASN A 645 -21.49 26.05 -1.35
CA ASN A 645 -21.77 24.63 -1.59
C ASN A 645 -20.62 23.86 -2.28
N SER A 646 -19.57 24.53 -2.76
CA SER A 646 -18.33 23.86 -3.16
C SER A 646 -17.48 23.40 -1.96
N LEU A 647 -17.67 23.99 -0.77
CA LEU A 647 -16.81 23.77 0.39
C LEU A 647 -16.76 22.31 0.88
N PRO A 648 -17.86 21.55 1.01
CA PRO A 648 -17.80 20.14 1.43
C PRO A 648 -16.91 19.30 0.49
N VAL A 649 -17.11 19.43 -0.82
CA VAL A 649 -16.31 18.72 -1.83
C VAL A 649 -14.84 19.13 -1.77
N LEU A 650 -14.55 20.40 -1.52
CA LEU A 650 -13.17 20.87 -1.36
C LEU A 650 -12.53 20.46 -0.02
N MET A 651 -13.33 20.14 1.00
CA MET A 651 -12.87 19.61 2.30
C MET A 651 -12.70 18.08 2.31
N GLU A 652 -13.40 17.33 1.45
CA GLU A 652 -13.27 15.86 1.34
C GLU A 652 -12.39 15.41 0.16
N GLY A 653 -12.22 16.25 -0.86
CA GLY A 653 -11.54 15.95 -2.12
C GLY A 653 -12.49 15.55 -3.25
N ALA A 654 -11.93 15.11 -4.39
CA ALA A 654 -12.66 14.81 -5.62
C ALA A 654 -13.55 13.54 -5.60
N LEU A 655 -13.92 13.06 -4.41
CA LEU A 655 -14.67 11.81 -4.20
C LEU A 655 -16.18 12.09 -4.07
N ALA A 656 -16.97 11.02 -3.86
CA ALA A 656 -18.37 11.17 -3.46
C ALA A 656 -18.48 11.86 -2.08
N PRO A 657 -19.58 12.56 -1.77
CA PRO A 657 -19.75 13.21 -0.48
C PRO A 657 -19.86 12.20 0.68
N GLY A 658 -19.34 12.55 1.84
CA GLY A 658 -19.43 11.76 3.08
C GLY A 658 -18.18 10.97 3.47
N TYR A 659 -17.05 11.14 2.77
CA TYR A 659 -15.76 10.55 3.15
C TYR A 659 -15.12 11.19 4.39
N GLY A 660 -15.48 12.43 4.71
CA GLY A 660 -14.95 13.21 5.83
C GLY A 660 -13.42 13.17 5.94
N CYS A 661 -12.92 12.77 7.12
CA CYS A 661 -11.48 12.57 7.37
C CYS A 661 -11.00 11.11 7.24
N ARG A 662 -11.62 10.30 6.36
CA ARG A 662 -11.30 8.87 6.19
C ARG A 662 -9.81 8.58 6.09
N GLY A 663 -9.05 9.31 5.26
CA GLY A 663 -7.63 9.06 5.05
C GLY A 663 -6.78 9.19 6.32
N ALA A 664 -7.13 10.14 7.19
CA ALA A 664 -6.50 10.29 8.50
C ALA A 664 -6.88 9.15 9.44
N LEU A 665 -8.15 8.71 9.46
CA LEU A 665 -8.62 7.60 10.29
C LEU A 665 -8.01 6.26 9.86
N GLU A 666 -8.02 5.96 8.57
CA GLU A 666 -7.45 4.77 7.95
C GLU A 666 -5.93 4.65 8.15
N SER A 667 -5.24 5.79 8.33
CA SER A 667 -3.79 5.87 8.59
C SER A 667 -3.40 6.21 10.05
N GLY A 668 -4.38 6.35 10.95
CA GLY A 668 -4.16 6.62 12.38
C GLY A 668 -3.75 8.05 12.78
N GLN A 669 -3.85 9.02 11.88
CA GLN A 669 -3.39 10.41 12.06
C GLN A 669 -4.36 11.26 12.90
N PHE A 670 -4.42 11.00 14.21
CA PHE A 670 -5.37 11.67 15.13
C PHE A 670 -5.26 13.22 15.13
N GLU A 671 -4.06 13.77 14.90
CA GLU A 671 -3.84 15.22 14.79
C GLU A 671 -4.61 15.82 13.60
N THR A 672 -4.59 15.12 12.46
CA THR A 672 -5.35 15.52 11.26
C THR A 672 -6.85 15.34 11.45
N VAL A 673 -7.29 14.31 12.20
CA VAL A 673 -8.72 14.13 12.56
C VAL A 673 -9.20 15.36 13.37
N ASN A 674 -8.47 15.75 14.42
CA ASN A 674 -8.81 16.93 15.21
C ASN A 674 -8.79 18.22 14.37
N TRP A 675 -7.75 18.41 13.54
CA TRP A 675 -7.66 19.53 12.59
C TRP A 675 -8.90 19.62 11.69
N PHE A 676 -9.30 18.51 11.06
CA PHE A 676 -10.45 18.46 10.15
C PHE A 676 -11.74 18.86 10.85
N HIS A 677 -12.06 18.20 11.99
CA HIS A 677 -13.28 18.51 12.73
C HIS A 677 -13.28 19.94 13.30
N ARG A 678 -12.12 20.48 13.69
CA ARG A 678 -11.96 21.89 14.07
C ARG A 678 -12.28 22.83 12.90
N ARG A 679 -11.85 22.50 11.67
CA ARG A 679 -12.19 23.25 10.45
C ARG A 679 -13.69 23.13 10.10
N VAL A 680 -14.30 21.94 10.19
CA VAL A 680 -15.75 21.78 9.98
C VAL A 680 -16.56 22.64 10.95
N ARG A 681 -16.23 22.63 12.25
CA ARG A 681 -16.85 23.52 13.25
C ARG A 681 -16.64 24.99 12.94
N LEU A 682 -15.44 25.39 12.50
CA LEU A 682 -15.13 26.77 12.16
C LEU A 682 -15.99 27.26 10.98
N HIS A 683 -16.24 26.40 9.98
CA HIS A 683 -16.99 26.78 8.79
C HIS A 683 -18.51 26.71 8.99
N HIS A 684 -18.99 25.77 9.82
CA HIS A 684 -20.38 25.73 10.31
C HIS A 684 -20.73 26.96 11.16
N SER A 685 -19.93 27.29 12.17
CA SER A 685 -20.17 28.44 13.07
C SER A 685 -20.13 29.82 12.39
N HIS A 686 -19.50 29.92 11.21
CA HIS A 686 -19.55 31.12 10.37
C HIS A 686 -20.64 31.06 9.27
N GLY A 687 -21.48 30.02 9.22
CA GLY A 687 -22.56 29.87 8.25
C GLY A 687 -22.12 29.51 6.82
N HIS A 688 -20.88 29.03 6.62
CA HIS A 688 -20.39 28.58 5.31
C HIS A 688 -20.77 27.12 5.00
N LEU A 689 -21.15 26.35 6.02
CA LEU A 689 -21.72 25.01 5.90
C LEU A 689 -23.13 25.01 6.51
N THR A 690 -24.09 24.36 5.85
CA THR A 690 -25.39 24.06 6.48
C THR A 690 -25.24 22.98 7.56
N ASP A 691 -26.23 22.84 8.44
CA ASP A 691 -26.25 21.77 9.46
C ASP A 691 -26.12 20.38 8.81
N GLU A 692 -26.85 20.14 7.71
CA GLU A 692 -26.79 18.90 6.93
C GLU A 692 -25.39 18.63 6.34
N GLN A 693 -24.72 19.66 5.83
CA GLN A 693 -23.36 19.55 5.29
C GLN A 693 -22.34 19.28 6.41
N ALA A 694 -22.42 20.02 7.51
CA ALA A 694 -21.54 19.82 8.66
C ALA A 694 -21.74 18.43 9.28
N ALA A 695 -22.98 17.98 9.42
CA ALA A 695 -23.33 16.62 9.84
C ALA A 695 -22.73 15.56 8.90
N ALA A 696 -22.88 15.70 7.58
CA ALA A 696 -22.33 14.74 6.61
C ALA A 696 -20.79 14.61 6.73
N LEU A 697 -20.08 15.74 6.81
CA LEU A 697 -18.62 15.76 7.00
C LEU A 697 -18.22 15.09 8.33
N VAL A 698 -18.92 15.39 9.43
CA VAL A 698 -18.62 14.82 10.75
C VAL A 698 -18.91 13.32 10.83
N ARG A 699 -20.03 12.85 10.25
CA ARG A 699 -20.39 11.42 10.21
C ARG A 699 -19.29 10.58 9.55
N SER A 700 -18.70 11.05 8.45
CA SER A 700 -17.67 10.31 7.68
C SER A 700 -18.10 8.90 7.25
N VAL A 701 -19.37 8.75 6.85
CA VAL A 701 -19.98 7.51 6.34
C VAL A 701 -20.29 7.67 4.84
N PRO A 702 -19.41 7.21 3.94
CA PRO A 702 -19.68 7.16 2.50
C PRO A 702 -20.70 6.05 2.16
N GLN A 703 -21.29 6.12 0.97
CA GLN A 703 -22.39 5.22 0.55
C GLN A 703 -21.92 3.97 -0.21
N ASP A 704 -20.66 3.95 -0.64
CA ASP A 704 -20.10 2.98 -1.61
C ASP A 704 -18.91 2.18 -1.07
N CYS A 705 -18.48 2.45 0.17
CA CYS A 705 -17.34 1.81 0.80
C CYS A 705 -17.37 1.94 2.34
N ASP A 706 -16.48 1.23 3.03
CA ASP A 706 -16.38 1.30 4.50
C ASP A 706 -16.03 2.71 5.00
N SER A 707 -16.63 3.07 6.14
CA SER A 707 -16.34 4.34 6.83
C SER A 707 -14.91 4.41 7.33
N GLY A 708 -14.38 5.63 7.48
CA GLY A 708 -13.04 5.84 8.04
C GLY A 708 -12.87 5.24 9.44
N ALA A 709 -13.95 5.20 10.23
CA ALA A 709 -13.95 4.59 11.56
C ALA A 709 -13.83 3.05 11.50
N VAL A 710 -14.49 2.38 10.55
CA VAL A 710 -14.33 0.94 10.30
C VAL A 710 -12.90 0.62 9.84
N MET A 711 -12.30 1.46 8.99
CA MET A 711 -10.90 1.29 8.59
C MET A 711 -9.94 1.52 9.75
N ALA A 712 -10.17 2.53 10.60
CA ALA A 712 -9.40 2.73 11.83
C ALA A 712 -9.53 1.55 12.81
N LEU A 713 -10.71 0.91 12.88
CA LEU A 713 -10.94 -0.30 13.64
C LEU A 713 -10.08 -1.46 13.11
N ARG A 714 -10.27 -1.87 11.85
CA ARG A 714 -9.53 -3.01 11.25
C ARG A 714 -8.00 -2.82 11.27
N ASN A 715 -7.53 -1.57 11.18
CA ASN A 715 -6.09 -1.24 11.29
C ASN A 715 -5.56 -1.11 12.73
N GLY A 716 -6.42 -1.07 13.75
CA GLY A 716 -6.01 -0.94 15.17
C GLY A 716 -5.66 0.48 15.62
N HIS A 717 -6.15 1.51 14.92
CA HIS A 717 -5.82 2.92 15.14
C HIS A 717 -6.62 3.59 16.26
N ALA A 718 -6.51 3.02 17.47
CA ALA A 718 -7.30 3.37 18.65
C ALA A 718 -7.36 4.86 18.99
N GLN A 719 -6.27 5.62 18.80
CA GLN A 719 -6.22 7.04 19.13
C GLN A 719 -6.98 7.93 18.13
N ALA A 720 -6.92 7.62 16.83
CA ALA A 720 -7.66 8.35 15.81
C ALA A 720 -9.17 8.06 15.89
N LEU A 721 -9.54 6.81 16.21
CA LEU A 721 -10.92 6.43 16.50
C LEU A 721 -11.44 7.13 17.78
N TYR A 722 -10.63 7.21 18.84
CA TYR A 722 -11.00 7.93 20.07
C TYR A 722 -11.30 9.41 19.79
N GLU A 723 -10.45 10.05 18.97
CA GLU A 723 -10.66 11.42 18.52
C GLU A 723 -12.00 11.54 17.77
N GLN A 724 -12.25 10.68 16.76
CA GLN A 724 -13.54 10.65 16.04
C GLN A 724 -14.75 10.54 16.99
N MET A 725 -14.70 9.64 17.98
CA MET A 725 -15.78 9.50 18.98
C MET A 725 -15.95 10.73 19.87
N GLY A 726 -14.86 11.43 20.20
CA GLY A 726 -14.92 12.72 20.89
C GLY A 726 -15.59 13.81 20.04
N GLN A 727 -15.31 13.84 18.74
CA GLN A 727 -15.88 14.82 17.81
C GLN A 727 -17.37 14.53 17.49
N LEU A 728 -17.77 13.25 17.39
CA LEU A 728 -19.18 12.85 17.34
C LEU A 728 -19.95 13.28 18.61
N GLN A 729 -19.38 13.05 19.80
CA GLN A 729 -19.95 13.52 21.06
C GLN A 729 -20.08 15.04 21.11
N TYR A 730 -19.07 15.77 20.63
CA TYR A 730 -19.14 17.23 20.54
C TYR A 730 -20.29 17.67 19.63
N ALA A 731 -20.40 17.11 18.43
CA ALA A 731 -21.42 17.50 17.44
C ALA A 731 -22.85 17.24 17.93
N VAL A 732 -23.10 16.16 18.66
CA VAL A 732 -24.38 15.95 19.37
C VAL A 732 -24.60 17.02 20.44
N SER A 733 -23.59 17.33 21.26
CA SER A 733 -23.71 18.34 22.33
C SER A 733 -23.95 19.78 21.85
N THR A 734 -23.62 20.08 20.59
CA THR A 734 -23.88 21.37 19.94
C THR A 734 -25.07 21.35 18.98
N GLY A 735 -25.81 20.25 18.87
CA GLY A 735 -26.98 20.11 17.99
C GLY A 735 -26.67 20.02 16.49
N MET A 736 -25.40 19.79 16.12
CA MET A 736 -24.98 19.55 14.73
C MET A 736 -25.35 18.13 14.27
N LEU A 737 -25.43 17.18 15.20
CA LEU A 737 -26.01 15.85 14.98
C LEU A 737 -27.23 15.67 15.88
N ALA A 738 -28.27 15.01 15.37
CA ALA A 738 -29.37 14.54 16.21
C ALA A 738 -28.86 13.50 17.21
N LYS A 739 -29.35 13.53 18.45
CA LYS A 739 -28.92 12.60 19.51
C LYS A 739 -29.24 11.15 19.12
N GLU A 740 -30.36 10.97 18.43
CA GLU A 740 -30.93 9.70 17.98
C GLU A 740 -30.03 8.98 16.96
N GLU A 741 -29.10 9.67 16.31
CA GLU A 741 -28.10 9.07 15.41
C GLU A 741 -26.90 8.47 16.15
N MET A 742 -26.68 8.88 17.41
CA MET A 742 -25.49 8.53 18.18
C MET A 742 -25.30 7.01 18.39
N PRO A 743 -26.35 6.19 18.60
CA PRO A 743 -26.19 4.74 18.68
C PRO A 743 -25.67 4.13 17.37
N ASP A 744 -26.24 4.50 16.22
CA ASP A 744 -25.83 3.92 14.92
C ASP A 744 -24.43 4.38 14.51
N LEU A 745 -24.05 5.62 14.81
CA LEU A 745 -22.70 6.12 14.54
C LEU A 745 -21.65 5.45 15.43
N LEU A 746 -21.93 5.20 16.72
CA LEU A 746 -21.02 4.48 17.63
C LEU A 746 -21.02 2.95 17.43
N ALA A 747 -21.99 2.40 16.70
CA ALA A 747 -22.01 0.99 16.30
C ALA A 747 -20.94 0.64 15.26
N PHE A 748 -20.42 1.66 14.53
CA PHE A 748 -19.40 1.52 13.49
C PHE A 748 -19.62 0.31 12.57
N ARG A 749 -20.78 0.26 11.92
CA ARG A 749 -21.11 -0.83 10.99
C ARG A 749 -20.27 -0.72 9.71
N ASP A 750 -19.80 -1.85 9.23
CA ASP A 750 -19.18 -1.98 7.91
C ASP A 750 -20.23 -2.12 6.79
N MET A 751 -19.76 -2.21 5.54
CA MET A 751 -20.58 -2.41 4.34
C MET A 751 -21.47 -3.66 4.38
N GLU A 752 -21.06 -4.71 5.09
CA GLU A 752 -21.88 -5.90 5.33
C GLU A 752 -22.89 -5.74 6.49
N GLY A 753 -22.86 -4.58 7.17
CA GLY A 753 -23.69 -4.26 8.34
C GLY A 753 -23.16 -4.84 9.66
N MET A 754 -21.96 -5.44 9.65
CA MET A 754 -21.35 -6.05 10.82
C MET A 754 -21.00 -4.99 11.86
N PRO A 755 -21.39 -5.15 13.14
CA PRO A 755 -21.08 -4.18 14.19
C PRO A 755 -19.56 -4.07 14.44
N GLY A 756 -19.04 -2.85 14.55
CA GLY A 756 -17.61 -2.62 14.86
C GLY A 756 -17.17 -3.24 16.18
N PHE A 757 -18.08 -3.44 17.14
CA PHE A 757 -17.82 -4.19 18.36
C PHE A 757 -17.49 -5.67 18.11
N GLU A 758 -18.09 -6.30 17.09
CA GLU A 758 -17.70 -7.65 16.66
C GLU A 758 -16.32 -7.65 16.02
N ILE A 759 -16.03 -6.66 15.16
CA ILE A 759 -14.72 -6.48 14.52
C ILE A 759 -13.62 -6.39 15.60
N MET A 760 -13.80 -5.56 16.63
CA MET A 760 -12.87 -5.44 17.78
C MET A 760 -12.65 -6.74 18.56
N LEU A 761 -13.62 -7.66 18.56
CA LEU A 761 -13.55 -8.91 19.31
C LEU A 761 -13.12 -10.11 18.45
N THR A 762 -13.04 -9.95 17.14
CA THR A 762 -12.75 -11.04 16.19
C THR A 762 -11.48 -10.80 15.36
N GLU A 763 -11.12 -9.56 15.06
CA GLU A 763 -9.89 -9.22 14.35
C GLU A 763 -8.72 -8.91 15.32
N PRO A 764 -7.54 -9.55 15.20
CA PRO A 764 -6.43 -9.37 16.13
C PRO A 764 -5.89 -7.93 16.27
N LYS A 765 -6.01 -7.11 15.22
CA LYS A 765 -5.59 -5.69 15.26
C LYS A 765 -6.64 -4.80 15.93
N ALA A 766 -7.92 -5.03 15.63
CA ALA A 766 -9.02 -4.19 16.09
C ALA A 766 -9.22 -4.23 17.61
N GLY A 767 -8.79 -5.31 18.28
CA GLY A 767 -8.78 -5.39 19.74
C GLY A 767 -8.05 -4.23 20.45
N ALA A 768 -7.07 -3.59 19.80
CA ALA A 768 -6.39 -2.40 20.34
C ALA A 768 -7.33 -1.18 20.51
N CYS A 769 -8.42 -1.12 19.75
CA CYS A 769 -9.40 -0.03 19.80
C CYS A 769 -10.42 -0.19 20.95
N LEU A 770 -10.53 -1.39 21.53
CA LEU A 770 -11.62 -1.77 22.44
C LEU A 770 -11.67 -0.93 23.71
N ASP A 771 -10.54 -0.66 24.35
CA ASP A 771 -10.47 0.18 25.57
C ASP A 771 -10.88 1.63 25.28
N ARG A 772 -10.50 2.17 24.11
CA ARG A 772 -10.86 3.54 23.70
C ARG A 772 -12.33 3.66 23.37
N TRP A 773 -12.90 2.69 22.66
CA TRP A 773 -14.35 2.62 22.41
C TRP A 773 -15.15 2.50 23.72
N THR A 774 -14.71 1.62 24.62
CA THR A 774 -15.30 1.43 25.96
C THR A 774 -15.28 2.73 26.77
N LEU A 775 -14.19 3.49 26.72
CA LEU A 775 -14.10 4.80 27.39
C LEU A 775 -15.08 5.82 26.79
N SER A 776 -15.17 5.91 25.46
CA SER A 776 -16.10 6.81 24.78
C SER A 776 -17.57 6.45 25.03
N LEU A 777 -17.92 5.17 25.17
CA LEU A 777 -19.28 4.75 25.55
C LEU A 777 -19.64 5.21 26.98
N LYS A 778 -18.70 5.12 27.93
CA LYS A 778 -18.90 5.66 29.29
C LYS A 778 -19.12 7.16 29.25
N GLU A 779 -18.31 7.88 28.47
CA GLU A 779 -18.41 9.33 28.36
C GLU A 779 -19.73 9.77 27.69
N ALA A 780 -20.13 9.11 26.60
CA ALA A 780 -21.39 9.39 25.91
C ALA A 780 -22.60 9.11 26.82
N THR A 781 -22.54 8.07 27.65
CA THR A 781 -23.61 7.75 28.63
C THR A 781 -23.62 8.74 29.79
N PHE A 782 -22.45 9.12 30.32
CA PHE A 782 -22.30 10.12 31.39
C PHE A 782 -22.77 11.52 30.95
N ARG A 783 -22.46 11.93 29.72
CA ARG A 783 -22.95 13.16 29.08
C ARG A 783 -24.42 13.07 28.65
N THR A 784 -25.09 11.93 28.85
CA THR A 784 -26.47 11.64 28.43
C THR A 784 -26.74 11.70 26.92
N HIS A 785 -25.67 11.66 26.10
CA HIS A 785 -25.78 11.51 24.64
C HIS A 785 -26.28 10.10 24.26
N LEU A 786 -25.95 9.10 25.09
CA LEU A 786 -26.40 7.71 24.97
C LEU A 786 -27.23 7.34 26.21
N THR A 787 -28.37 6.68 26.04
CA THR A 787 -29.17 6.14 27.16
C THR A 787 -28.71 4.73 27.53
N PRO A 788 -29.01 4.23 28.75
CA PRO A 788 -28.65 2.87 29.15
C PRO A 788 -29.23 1.76 28.26
N GLU A 789 -30.42 1.95 27.66
CA GLU A 789 -31.02 0.96 26.73
C GLU A 789 -30.38 1.00 25.32
N GLU A 790 -29.93 2.16 24.85
CA GLU A 790 -29.15 2.27 23.61
C GLU A 790 -27.75 1.67 23.80
N LEU A 791 -27.10 1.91 24.95
CA LEU A 791 -25.84 1.26 25.33
C LEU A 791 -26.00 -0.27 25.40
N LEU A 792 -27.10 -0.74 25.99
CA LEU A 792 -27.43 -2.16 26.02
C LEU A 792 -27.60 -2.74 24.61
N THR A 793 -28.27 -2.00 23.71
CA THR A 793 -28.49 -2.40 22.31
C THR A 793 -27.19 -2.46 21.50
N LEU A 794 -26.27 -1.52 21.73
CA LEU A 794 -24.92 -1.52 21.16
C LEU A 794 -24.08 -2.74 21.57
N LEU A 795 -24.13 -3.13 22.85
CA LEU A 795 -23.40 -4.29 23.37
C LEU A 795 -24.07 -5.63 23.01
N ALA A 796 -25.38 -5.60 22.80
CA ALA A 796 -26.20 -6.73 22.36
C ALA A 796 -26.31 -6.82 20.84
N ALA A 797 -25.28 -6.43 20.09
CA ALA A 797 -25.39 -6.28 18.65
C ALA A 797 -25.85 -7.57 17.95
N TYR A 798 -26.70 -7.43 16.93
CA TYR A 798 -27.19 -8.52 16.08
C TYR A 798 -26.68 -8.32 14.65
N ASP A 799 -26.55 -9.43 13.92
CA ASP A 799 -26.19 -9.43 12.50
C ASP A 799 -27.41 -9.36 11.56
N ALA A 800 -27.17 -9.34 10.25
CA ALA A 800 -28.20 -9.30 9.23
C ALA A 800 -29.15 -10.53 9.22
N ALA A 801 -28.78 -11.63 9.89
CA ALA A 801 -29.61 -12.82 10.08
C ALA A 801 -30.33 -12.84 11.45
N GLY A 802 -30.15 -11.81 12.28
CA GLY A 802 -30.70 -11.74 13.63
C GLY A 802 -30.02 -12.66 14.64
N GLN A 803 -28.81 -13.16 14.36
CA GLN A 803 -28.02 -13.88 15.36
C GLN A 803 -27.39 -12.87 16.34
N PRO A 804 -27.48 -13.08 17.66
CA PRO A 804 -26.85 -12.21 18.65
C PRO A 804 -25.34 -12.44 18.70
N LEU A 805 -24.57 -11.37 18.85
CA LEU A 805 -23.11 -11.37 18.88
C LEU A 805 -22.52 -12.46 19.78
N LEU A 806 -23.02 -12.63 21.01
CA LEU A 806 -22.50 -13.63 21.94
C LEU A 806 -22.59 -15.07 21.38
N ALA A 807 -23.63 -15.41 20.63
CA ALA A 807 -23.78 -16.73 20.00
C ALA A 807 -22.75 -16.97 18.88
N ARG A 808 -22.33 -15.91 18.19
CA ARG A 808 -21.27 -15.94 17.17
C ARG A 808 -19.88 -16.00 17.80
N LEU A 809 -19.65 -15.22 18.87
CA LEU A 809 -18.36 -15.20 19.56
C LEU A 809 -18.01 -16.57 20.14
N ILE A 810 -18.94 -17.26 20.82
CA ILE A 810 -18.69 -18.58 21.44
C ILE A 810 -18.53 -19.73 20.43
N ALA A 811 -18.86 -19.51 19.14
CA ALA A 811 -18.71 -20.53 18.11
C ALA A 811 -17.24 -20.64 17.64
N GLY A 812 -16.71 -21.87 17.62
CA GLY A 812 -15.35 -22.16 17.18
C GLY A 812 -14.30 -22.17 18.30
N LYS A 813 -13.08 -22.61 17.96
CA LYS A 813 -12.03 -23.01 18.93
C LYS A 813 -11.65 -21.92 19.93
N ASP A 814 -11.55 -20.67 19.47
CA ASP A 814 -11.11 -19.53 20.28
C ASP A 814 -12.30 -18.79 20.93
N GLY A 815 -13.52 -19.32 20.80
CA GLY A 815 -14.74 -18.60 21.13
C GLY A 815 -14.87 -18.18 22.60
N LEU A 816 -14.41 -19.02 23.52
CA LEU A 816 -14.37 -18.70 24.95
C LEU A 816 -13.40 -17.53 25.26
N ALA A 817 -12.34 -17.32 24.48
CA ALA A 817 -11.44 -16.19 24.67
C ALA A 817 -12.10 -14.87 24.24
N ARG A 818 -12.71 -14.85 23.05
CA ARG A 818 -13.44 -13.68 22.54
C ARG A 818 -14.64 -13.32 23.43
N ALA A 819 -15.38 -14.32 23.89
CA ALA A 819 -16.50 -14.12 24.82
C ALA A 819 -16.04 -13.57 26.20
N LYS A 820 -14.85 -13.94 26.68
CA LYS A 820 -14.25 -13.35 27.89
C LYS A 820 -13.89 -11.86 27.69
N ALA A 821 -13.36 -11.48 26.53
CA ALA A 821 -13.09 -10.07 26.21
C ALA A 821 -14.37 -9.23 26.07
N TRP A 822 -15.41 -9.78 25.43
CA TRP A 822 -16.76 -9.20 25.39
C TRP A 822 -17.33 -8.98 26.82
N LEU A 823 -17.20 -9.98 27.69
CA LEU A 823 -17.64 -9.87 29.08
C LEU A 823 -16.81 -8.86 29.91
N GLN A 824 -15.50 -8.76 29.68
CA GLN A 824 -14.65 -7.74 30.31
C GLN A 824 -15.09 -6.32 29.90
N THR A 825 -15.45 -6.14 28.63
CA THR A 825 -16.02 -4.87 28.10
C THR A 825 -17.31 -4.50 28.81
N ILE A 826 -18.23 -5.47 28.96
CA ILE A 826 -19.50 -5.31 29.70
C ILE A 826 -19.24 -5.05 31.18
N GLY A 827 -18.27 -5.74 31.79
CA GLY A 827 -17.88 -5.52 33.18
C GLY A 827 -17.40 -4.09 33.43
N ALA A 828 -16.60 -3.55 32.51
CA ALA A 828 -16.17 -2.16 32.55
C ALA A 828 -17.34 -1.16 32.41
N LEU A 829 -18.37 -1.51 31.63
CA LEU A 829 -19.57 -0.69 31.36
C LEU A 829 -20.73 -0.94 32.34
N SER A 830 -20.60 -1.89 33.28
CA SER A 830 -21.69 -2.37 34.14
C SER A 830 -22.41 -1.27 34.92
N GLY A 831 -21.70 -0.27 35.44
CA GLY A 831 -22.27 0.89 36.14
C GLY A 831 -23.02 1.90 35.26
N SER A 832 -23.02 1.70 33.94
CA SER A 832 -23.74 2.51 32.95
C SER A 832 -24.93 1.77 32.31
N LEU A 833 -25.09 0.48 32.62
CA LEU A 833 -26.19 -0.36 32.11
C LEU A 833 -27.47 -0.23 32.97
N PRO A 834 -28.66 -0.52 32.40
CA PRO A 834 -29.89 -0.61 33.18
C PRO A 834 -29.83 -1.80 34.15
N PRO A 835 -30.59 -1.79 35.26
CA PRO A 835 -30.67 -2.92 36.19
C PRO A 835 -31.04 -4.23 35.47
N GLY A 836 -30.25 -5.29 35.67
CA GLY A 836 -30.38 -6.57 34.96
C GLY A 836 -29.88 -6.56 33.51
N GLY A 837 -29.26 -5.48 33.03
CA GLY A 837 -28.72 -5.36 31.66
C GLY A 837 -27.69 -6.44 31.32
N VAL A 838 -26.81 -6.80 32.27
CA VAL A 838 -25.85 -7.92 32.11
C VAL A 838 -26.57 -9.24 31.85
N VAL A 839 -27.71 -9.48 32.51
CA VAL A 839 -28.54 -10.68 32.28
C VAL A 839 -29.17 -10.64 30.88
N ARG A 840 -29.73 -9.50 30.46
CA ARG A 840 -30.28 -9.32 29.10
C ARG A 840 -29.24 -9.52 28.00
N LEU A 841 -27.97 -9.17 28.25
CA LEU A 841 -26.86 -9.46 27.35
C LEU A 841 -26.51 -10.96 27.31
N LEU A 842 -26.45 -11.62 28.47
CA LEU A 842 -26.11 -13.06 28.59
C LEU A 842 -27.23 -14.02 28.15
N GLU A 843 -28.49 -13.58 28.17
CA GLU A 843 -29.64 -14.29 27.59
C GLU A 843 -29.90 -13.92 26.12
N ALA A 844 -29.23 -12.90 25.59
CA ALA A 844 -29.53 -12.24 24.30
C ALA A 844 -30.96 -11.66 24.18
N THR A 845 -31.58 -11.30 25.31
CA THR A 845 -32.93 -10.73 25.44
C THR A 845 -32.95 -9.19 25.49
N ALA A 846 -31.86 -8.54 25.05
CA ALA A 846 -31.79 -7.08 24.95
C ALA A 846 -32.80 -6.52 23.93
N ASN A 847 -32.90 -7.12 22.74
CA ASN A 847 -33.90 -6.78 21.72
C ASN A 847 -35.19 -7.63 21.89
N PRO A 848 -36.29 -7.05 22.42
CA PRO A 848 -37.52 -7.79 22.68
C PRO A 848 -38.26 -8.24 21.41
N ALA A 849 -37.91 -7.71 20.22
CA ALA A 849 -38.54 -8.08 18.96
C ALA A 849 -37.98 -9.39 18.36
N GLN A 850 -36.81 -9.86 18.82
CA GLN A 850 -36.08 -10.97 18.18
C GLN A 850 -35.88 -12.20 19.08
N ALA A 851 -35.79 -12.04 20.41
CA ALA A 851 -35.43 -13.13 21.33
C ALA A 851 -36.48 -13.38 22.43
N PRO A 852 -37.53 -14.17 22.18
CA PRO A 852 -38.47 -14.65 23.21
C PRO A 852 -37.95 -15.87 23.98
N ARG A 853 -36.64 -16.16 23.92
CA ARG A 853 -36.00 -17.39 24.42
C ARG A 853 -34.62 -17.14 25.02
N SER A 854 -34.23 -17.98 25.99
CA SER A 854 -32.88 -17.99 26.58
C SER A 854 -31.83 -18.47 25.57
N LEU A 855 -30.74 -17.70 25.43
CA LEU A 855 -29.60 -18.07 24.58
C LEU A 855 -29.06 -19.48 24.85
N LEU A 856 -28.91 -19.88 26.12
CA LEU A 856 -28.43 -21.22 26.48
C LEU A 856 -29.35 -22.31 25.92
N PHE A 857 -30.67 -22.09 25.95
CA PHE A 857 -31.64 -23.03 25.39
C PHE A 857 -31.59 -23.07 23.86
N SER A 858 -31.42 -21.93 23.15
CA SER A 858 -31.23 -21.95 21.69
C SER A 858 -29.93 -22.66 21.28
N THR A 859 -28.81 -22.41 21.97
CA THR A 859 -27.53 -23.11 21.71
C THR A 859 -27.68 -24.62 21.88
N MET A 860 -28.33 -25.07 22.96
CA MET A 860 -28.62 -26.49 23.21
C MET A 860 -29.56 -27.14 22.16
N LYS A 861 -30.43 -26.35 21.53
CA LYS A 861 -31.49 -26.81 20.61
C LYS A 861 -31.05 -26.80 19.15
N GLU A 862 -30.29 -25.80 18.72
CA GLU A 862 -30.16 -25.43 17.29
C GLU A 862 -28.75 -25.67 16.74
N GLN A 863 -27.71 -25.28 17.49
CA GLN A 863 -26.32 -25.48 17.05
C GLN A 863 -25.83 -26.91 17.32
N GLY A 864 -26.18 -27.49 18.48
CA GLY A 864 -25.74 -28.82 18.88
C GLY A 864 -24.24 -28.95 19.20
N ASP A 865 -23.49 -27.86 19.08
CA ASP A 865 -22.09 -27.75 19.47
C ASP A 865 -21.97 -27.80 21.00
N THR A 866 -21.36 -28.87 21.51
CA THR A 866 -21.17 -29.10 22.93
C THR A 866 -20.12 -28.17 23.55
N SER A 867 -19.21 -27.60 22.75
CA SER A 867 -18.21 -26.63 23.20
C SER A 867 -18.77 -25.22 23.38
N ALA A 868 -19.75 -24.82 22.56
CA ALA A 868 -20.47 -23.57 22.75
C ALA A 868 -21.28 -23.57 24.07
N ILE A 869 -21.91 -24.70 24.40
CA ILE A 869 -22.70 -24.89 25.63
C ILE A 869 -21.81 -24.77 26.88
N THR A 870 -20.67 -25.47 26.93
CA THR A 870 -19.74 -25.38 28.07
C THR A 870 -19.09 -23.99 28.16
N SER A 871 -18.74 -23.39 27.01
CA SER A 871 -18.17 -22.03 26.97
C SER A 871 -19.13 -20.98 27.53
N LEU A 872 -20.42 -21.06 27.20
CA LEU A 872 -21.44 -20.14 27.71
C LEU A 872 -21.66 -20.30 29.23
N ILE A 873 -21.68 -21.54 29.73
CA ILE A 873 -21.81 -21.81 31.17
C ILE A 873 -20.55 -21.33 31.93
N HIS A 874 -19.35 -21.61 31.43
CA HIS A 874 -18.11 -21.05 31.98
C HIS A 874 -18.17 -19.51 31.97
N LEU A 875 -18.74 -18.88 30.94
CA LEU A 875 -18.87 -17.42 30.88
C LEU A 875 -19.79 -16.87 31.98
N TYR A 876 -20.93 -17.53 32.25
CA TYR A 876 -21.82 -17.16 33.36
C TYR A 876 -21.10 -17.23 34.72
N GLY A 877 -20.28 -18.26 34.94
CA GLY A 877 -19.45 -18.37 36.15
C GLY A 877 -18.35 -17.32 36.26
N VAL A 878 -17.78 -16.85 35.14
CA VAL A 878 -16.83 -15.71 35.14
C VAL A 878 -17.55 -14.40 35.46
N ALA A 879 -18.76 -14.18 34.93
CA ALA A 879 -19.54 -12.98 35.20
C ALA A 879 -19.92 -12.87 36.68
N HIS A 880 -20.31 -13.99 37.31
CA HIS A 880 -20.53 -14.08 38.76
C HIS A 880 -19.25 -13.88 39.57
N GLN A 881 -18.14 -14.51 39.18
CA GLN A 881 -16.83 -14.30 39.84
C GLN A 881 -16.37 -12.82 39.77
N GLN A 882 -16.73 -12.10 38.71
CA GLN A 882 -16.49 -10.65 38.54
C GLN A 882 -17.54 -9.76 39.23
N LYS A 883 -18.51 -10.34 39.95
CA LYS A 883 -19.65 -9.67 40.61
C LYS A 883 -20.58 -8.89 39.65
N LEU A 884 -20.61 -9.29 38.38
CA LEU A 884 -21.52 -8.74 37.36
C LEU A 884 -22.90 -9.41 37.37
N LEU A 885 -23.06 -10.48 38.16
CA LEU A 885 -24.30 -11.21 38.43
C LEU A 885 -24.44 -11.44 39.93
N SER A 886 -25.66 -11.27 40.45
CA SER A 886 -26.02 -11.84 41.74
C SER A 886 -26.26 -13.35 41.65
N ASP A 887 -26.25 -14.02 42.80
CA ASP A 887 -26.63 -15.44 42.95
C ASP A 887 -27.98 -15.75 42.28
N ASP A 888 -28.96 -14.86 42.44
CA ASP A 888 -30.30 -15.03 41.90
C ASP A 888 -30.38 -14.87 40.38
N GLU A 889 -29.42 -14.19 39.77
CA GLU A 889 -29.31 -14.01 38.32
C GLU A 889 -28.53 -15.17 37.68
N LEU A 890 -27.43 -15.62 38.31
CA LEU A 890 -26.75 -16.85 37.91
C LEU A 890 -27.69 -18.06 37.99
N ALA A 891 -28.51 -18.13 39.04
CA ALA A 891 -29.57 -19.14 39.18
C ALA A 891 -30.60 -19.10 38.04
N ARG A 892 -30.98 -17.90 37.57
CA ARG A 892 -31.93 -17.75 36.45
C ARG A 892 -31.32 -18.20 35.12
N LEU A 893 -30.09 -17.75 34.84
CA LEU A 893 -29.35 -18.07 33.60
C LEU A 893 -29.13 -19.58 33.42
N LEU A 894 -28.87 -20.32 34.51
CA LEU A 894 -28.65 -21.77 34.45
C LEU A 894 -29.95 -22.58 34.44
N VAL A 895 -31.06 -22.04 34.98
CA VAL A 895 -32.36 -22.76 35.01
C VAL A 895 -33.08 -22.64 33.66
N LEU A 896 -33.10 -23.74 32.90
CA LEU A 896 -33.72 -23.89 31.58
C LEU A 896 -35.27 -23.81 31.59
N ARG A 897 -35.85 -22.66 31.99
CA ARG A 897 -37.30 -22.44 32.22
C ARG A 897 -38.21 -22.95 31.09
N GLU A 898 -37.77 -22.87 29.84
CA GLU A 898 -38.54 -23.27 28.66
C GLU A 898 -38.65 -24.79 28.42
N VAL A 899 -37.78 -25.61 29.03
CA VAL A 899 -37.73 -27.06 28.75
C VAL A 899 -38.90 -27.82 29.40
N GLY A 900 -39.77 -27.14 30.15
CA GLY A 900 -40.94 -27.72 30.84
C GLY A 900 -41.97 -28.43 29.94
N GLY A 901 -41.87 -28.31 28.62
CA GLY A 901 -42.62 -29.16 27.68
C GLY A 901 -41.94 -30.52 27.50
N GLU A 902 -42.64 -31.61 27.81
CA GLU A 902 -42.13 -33.00 27.70
C GLU A 902 -41.52 -33.32 26.32
N ALA A 903 -42.08 -32.75 25.25
CA ALA A 903 -41.57 -32.88 23.88
C ALA A 903 -40.20 -32.21 23.65
N VAL A 904 -39.86 -31.16 24.41
CA VAL A 904 -38.56 -30.48 24.36
C VAL A 904 -37.50 -31.30 25.09
N ALA A 905 -37.82 -31.76 26.31
CA ALA A 905 -36.97 -32.70 27.04
C ALA A 905 -36.71 -33.98 26.21
N LYS A 906 -37.75 -34.56 25.59
CA LYS A 906 -37.63 -35.69 24.67
C LYS A 906 -36.78 -35.39 23.43
N ARG A 907 -36.72 -34.15 22.93
CA ARG A 907 -35.82 -33.76 21.82
C ARG A 907 -34.37 -33.59 22.27
N LEU A 908 -34.11 -32.94 23.41
CA LEU A 908 -32.75 -32.84 23.98
C LEU A 908 -32.19 -34.20 24.41
N LEU A 909 -33.07 -35.14 24.78
CA LEU A 909 -32.76 -36.55 25.04
C LEU A 909 -32.78 -37.44 23.77
N ALA A 910 -33.30 -36.96 22.64
CA ALA A 910 -33.27 -37.70 21.38
C ALA A 910 -31.86 -37.62 20.77
N SER A 911 -30.98 -38.52 21.21
CA SER A 911 -29.66 -38.69 20.62
C SER A 911 -29.78 -38.94 19.12
N ARG A 912 -29.32 -37.98 18.29
CA ARG A 912 -28.94 -38.25 16.91
C ARG A 912 -27.98 -39.45 16.96
N LYS A 913 -28.42 -40.60 16.44
CA LYS A 913 -27.50 -41.70 16.15
C LYS A 913 -26.47 -41.14 15.17
N GLY A 914 -25.19 -41.45 15.36
CA GLY A 914 -24.20 -41.17 14.33
C GLY A 914 -24.55 -41.93 13.04
N PRO A 915 -23.96 -41.59 11.88
CA PRO A 915 -24.20 -42.30 10.62
C PRO A 915 -23.99 -43.83 10.75
N ASN A 916 -23.13 -44.27 11.68
CA ASN A 916 -22.81 -45.67 11.95
C ASN A 916 -23.66 -46.29 13.10
N GLY A 917 -24.81 -45.71 13.43
CA GLY A 917 -25.78 -46.23 14.42
C GLY A 917 -25.36 -46.15 15.90
N LYS A 918 -24.06 -46.02 16.20
CA LYS A 918 -23.50 -45.80 17.54
C LYS A 918 -23.98 -44.47 18.15
N PRO A 919 -24.09 -44.37 19.50
CA PRO A 919 -24.28 -43.08 20.16
C PRO A 919 -23.06 -42.18 19.87
N GLY A 920 -23.32 -40.93 19.47
CA GLY A 920 -22.27 -39.93 19.28
C GLY A 920 -21.67 -39.44 20.61
N PRO A 921 -20.43 -38.92 20.61
CA PRO A 921 -19.83 -38.35 21.81
C PRO A 921 -20.56 -37.07 22.22
N ALA A 922 -21.02 -37.05 23.48
CA ALA A 922 -21.75 -35.97 24.17
C ALA A 922 -23.07 -35.49 23.49
N THR A 923 -24.16 -35.51 24.25
CA THR A 923 -25.39 -34.78 23.90
C THR A 923 -25.33 -33.34 24.44
N PRO A 924 -26.13 -32.40 23.90
CA PRO A 924 -26.23 -31.03 24.44
C PRO A 924 -26.54 -30.99 25.94
N LEU A 925 -27.39 -31.89 26.42
CA LEU A 925 -27.70 -32.03 27.86
C LEU A 925 -26.48 -32.48 28.67
N HIS A 926 -25.66 -33.40 28.15
CA HIS A 926 -24.44 -33.85 28.85
C HIS A 926 -23.39 -32.74 28.93
N ALA A 927 -23.23 -31.95 27.87
CA ALA A 927 -22.35 -30.77 27.87
C ALA A 927 -22.80 -29.70 28.88
N TYR A 928 -24.11 -29.43 28.94
CA TYR A 928 -24.69 -28.54 29.96
C TYR A 928 -24.42 -29.04 31.38
N LEU A 929 -24.65 -30.33 31.65
CA LEU A 929 -24.42 -30.95 32.97
C LEU A 929 -22.94 -30.92 33.38
N LEU A 930 -22.02 -31.17 32.44
CA LEU A 930 -20.58 -31.09 32.68
C LEU A 930 -20.13 -29.65 32.97
N GLY A 931 -20.61 -28.65 32.22
CA GLY A 931 -20.28 -27.24 32.48
C GLY A 931 -20.78 -26.77 33.85
N VAL A 932 -21.97 -27.21 34.26
CA VAL A 932 -22.52 -26.93 35.60
C VAL A 932 -21.67 -27.59 36.70
N LEU A 933 -21.24 -28.85 36.51
CA LEU A 933 -20.34 -29.53 37.43
C LEU A 933 -18.99 -28.80 37.54
N GLU A 934 -18.41 -28.38 36.41
CA GLU A 934 -17.14 -27.65 36.36
C GLU A 934 -17.20 -26.35 37.17
N LEU A 935 -18.29 -25.57 37.04
CA LEU A 935 -18.49 -24.38 37.88
C LEU A 935 -18.55 -24.69 39.38
N GLY A 936 -19.22 -25.78 39.76
CA GLY A 936 -19.31 -26.24 41.15
C GLY A 936 -17.93 -26.62 41.71
N GLN A 937 -17.17 -27.42 40.96
CA GLN A 937 -15.80 -27.85 41.31
C GLN A 937 -14.81 -26.67 41.36
N GLN A 938 -14.99 -25.66 40.51
CA GLN A 938 -14.21 -24.40 40.54
C GLN A 938 -14.65 -23.44 41.66
N GLY A 939 -15.67 -23.79 42.46
CA GLY A 939 -16.22 -22.91 43.51
C GLY A 939 -16.96 -21.68 42.98
N ARG A 940 -17.26 -21.62 41.68
CA ARG A 940 -18.02 -20.55 41.02
C ARG A 940 -19.53 -20.71 41.13
N LEU A 941 -19.99 -21.82 41.71
CA LEU A 941 -21.41 -22.12 41.92
C LEU A 941 -21.56 -22.74 43.31
N GLN A 942 -21.97 -21.94 44.30
CA GLN A 942 -22.08 -22.31 45.71
C GLN A 942 -23.35 -21.71 46.34
N GLY A 943 -23.97 -22.39 47.29
CA GLY A 943 -25.15 -21.89 48.00
C GLY A 943 -26.43 -21.81 47.13
N LEU A 944 -27.13 -20.68 47.21
CA LEU A 944 -28.47 -20.48 46.64
C LEU A 944 -28.61 -20.75 45.13
N PRO A 945 -27.64 -20.47 44.26
CA PRO A 945 -27.69 -20.82 42.84
C PRO A 945 -27.76 -22.32 42.59
N VAL A 946 -26.91 -23.12 43.25
CA VAL A 946 -26.95 -24.59 43.13
C VAL A 946 -28.27 -25.11 43.68
N LEU A 947 -28.73 -24.59 44.82
CA LEU A 947 -30.02 -24.97 45.42
C LEU A 947 -31.20 -24.75 44.47
N LYS A 948 -31.24 -23.61 43.76
CA LYS A 948 -32.26 -23.29 42.76
C LYS A 948 -32.11 -24.10 41.48
N LEU A 949 -30.88 -24.34 41.03
CA LEU A 949 -30.57 -25.10 39.82
C LEU A 949 -30.93 -26.59 39.99
N LEU A 950 -30.49 -27.18 41.09
CA LEU A 950 -30.95 -28.49 41.54
C LEU A 950 -32.49 -28.51 41.55
N HIS A 951 -33.15 -27.56 42.23
CA HIS A 951 -34.62 -27.53 42.34
C HIS A 951 -35.35 -27.61 40.98
N ALA A 952 -34.77 -27.02 39.94
CA ALA A 952 -35.28 -27.17 38.57
C ALA A 952 -35.02 -28.58 38.01
N LEU A 953 -33.81 -29.13 38.20
CA LEU A 953 -33.46 -30.49 37.81
C LEU A 953 -34.37 -31.56 38.45
N ALA A 954 -34.81 -31.39 39.70
CA ALA A 954 -35.81 -32.28 40.34
C ALA A 954 -37.11 -32.35 39.52
N ARG A 955 -37.62 -31.16 39.14
CA ARG A 955 -38.92 -30.99 38.48
C ARG A 955 -38.98 -31.58 37.07
N TYR A 956 -37.84 -31.90 36.46
CA TYR A 956 -37.79 -32.55 35.15
C TYR A 956 -38.24 -34.02 35.14
N ARG A 957 -38.46 -34.65 36.31
CA ARG A 957 -38.89 -36.04 36.48
C ARG A 957 -37.99 -37.04 35.72
N LEU A 958 -37.05 -37.64 36.44
CA LEU A 958 -36.01 -38.54 35.90
C LEU A 958 -36.54 -39.80 35.18
N THR A 959 -37.83 -40.10 35.29
CA THR A 959 -38.53 -41.31 34.82
C THR A 959 -38.32 -41.71 33.35
N PRO A 960 -38.11 -40.79 32.37
CA PRO A 960 -37.84 -41.17 30.97
C PRO A 960 -36.37 -41.46 30.64
N MET A 961 -35.42 -41.29 31.57
CA MET A 961 -33.99 -41.41 31.26
C MET A 961 -33.54 -42.87 31.22
N ALA A 962 -33.13 -43.34 30.03
CA ALA A 962 -32.57 -44.68 29.86
C ALA A 962 -31.31 -44.87 30.73
N ALA A 963 -31.17 -46.04 31.36
CA ALA A 963 -30.22 -46.32 32.45
C ALA A 963 -28.77 -45.86 32.22
N HIS A 964 -28.24 -46.02 30.99
CA HIS A 964 -26.90 -45.57 30.59
C HIS A 964 -26.67 -44.05 30.68
N ARG A 965 -27.71 -43.25 30.97
CA ARG A 965 -27.66 -41.79 31.18
C ARG A 965 -28.02 -41.38 32.60
N ALA A 966 -28.65 -42.28 33.36
CA ALA A 966 -28.84 -42.09 34.79
C ALA A 966 -27.47 -41.97 35.47
N GLU A 967 -26.50 -42.82 35.11
CA GLU A 967 -25.14 -42.77 35.69
C GLU A 967 -24.40 -41.46 35.37
N ALA A 968 -24.44 -40.97 34.12
CA ALA A 968 -23.80 -39.69 33.78
C ALA A 968 -24.46 -38.47 34.45
N PHE A 969 -25.77 -38.54 34.72
CA PHE A 969 -26.50 -37.52 35.50
C PHE A 969 -26.20 -37.65 37.00
N ARG A 970 -26.06 -38.88 37.48
CA ARG A 970 -25.70 -39.25 38.86
C ARG A 970 -24.31 -38.75 39.22
N THR A 971 -23.28 -38.98 38.41
CA THR A 971 -21.92 -38.48 38.65
C THR A 971 -21.86 -36.95 38.71
N VAL A 972 -22.72 -36.26 37.95
CA VAL A 972 -22.88 -34.80 38.03
C VAL A 972 -23.60 -34.38 39.32
N LEU A 973 -24.61 -35.11 39.78
CA LEU A 973 -25.23 -34.84 41.09
C LEU A 973 -24.27 -35.12 42.26
N GLU A 974 -23.56 -36.25 42.24
CA GLU A 974 -22.51 -36.61 43.20
C GLU A 974 -21.48 -35.47 43.31
N GLY A 975 -20.83 -35.12 42.19
CA GLY A 975 -19.81 -34.07 42.17
C GLY A 975 -20.32 -32.64 42.40
N LEU A 976 -21.63 -32.38 42.34
CA LEU A 976 -22.26 -31.12 42.76
C LEU A 976 -22.58 -31.11 44.26
N LEU A 977 -22.97 -32.26 44.83
CA LEU A 977 -23.24 -32.42 46.26
C LEU A 977 -21.93 -32.46 47.08
N ASP A 978 -20.85 -32.97 46.50
CA ASP A 978 -19.48 -32.93 47.06
C ASP A 978 -18.90 -31.49 47.11
N THR A 979 -19.56 -30.50 46.52
CA THR A 979 -19.18 -29.09 46.69
C THR A 979 -19.56 -28.56 48.08
N SER A 980 -19.14 -27.34 48.38
CA SER A 980 -19.41 -26.62 49.64
C SER A 980 -20.87 -26.59 50.13
N LEU A 981 -21.87 -26.92 49.31
CA LEU A 981 -23.28 -26.95 49.75
C LEU A 981 -23.51 -27.89 50.94
N SER A 982 -22.81 -29.02 50.97
CA SER A 982 -22.89 -30.03 52.03
C SER A 982 -22.68 -29.47 53.45
N SER A 983 -21.90 -28.39 53.59
CA SER A 983 -21.62 -27.73 54.88
C SER A 983 -22.58 -26.58 55.23
N THR A 984 -23.44 -26.14 54.31
CA THR A 984 -24.34 -24.98 54.52
C THR A 984 -25.65 -25.35 55.22
N SER A 985 -26.21 -24.42 56.02
CA SER A 985 -27.53 -24.58 56.67
C SER A 985 -28.65 -24.84 55.67
N ASP A 986 -28.66 -24.06 54.59
CA ASP A 986 -29.72 -24.05 53.60
C ASP A 986 -29.62 -25.29 52.70
N GLY A 987 -28.40 -25.77 52.47
CA GLY A 987 -28.09 -27.09 51.89
C GLY A 987 -28.83 -28.23 52.61
N ARG A 988 -28.83 -28.21 53.94
CA ARG A 988 -29.43 -29.26 54.79
C ARG A 988 -30.96 -29.24 54.73
N ILE A 989 -31.58 -28.06 54.83
CA ILE A 989 -33.05 -27.90 54.72
C ILE A 989 -33.53 -28.41 53.35
N HIS A 990 -32.81 -28.11 52.28
CA HIS A 990 -33.18 -28.58 50.96
C HIS A 990 -32.86 -30.06 50.72
N ALA A 991 -31.79 -30.62 51.29
CA ALA A 991 -31.50 -32.07 51.19
C ALA A 991 -32.68 -32.93 51.70
N ASN A 992 -33.41 -32.47 52.73
CA ASN A 992 -34.63 -33.12 53.19
C ASN A 992 -35.78 -33.04 52.17
N TRP A 993 -35.95 -31.89 51.49
CA TRP A 993 -36.91 -31.75 50.37
C TRP A 993 -36.55 -32.65 49.18
N TRP A 994 -35.25 -32.83 48.92
CA TRP A 994 -34.73 -33.74 47.91
C TRP A 994 -35.08 -35.19 48.17
N GLY A 995 -34.85 -35.67 49.40
CA GLY A 995 -35.26 -37.01 49.81
C GLY A 995 -36.77 -37.21 49.63
N TYR A 996 -37.58 -36.21 50.00
CA TYR A 996 -39.04 -36.27 49.86
C TYR A 996 -39.51 -36.36 48.39
N GLN A 997 -38.98 -35.53 47.49
CA GLN A 997 -39.33 -35.59 46.06
C GLN A 997 -38.86 -36.88 45.37
N LEU A 998 -37.71 -37.43 45.78
CA LEU A 998 -37.23 -38.72 45.29
C LEU A 998 -38.11 -39.88 45.80
N MET A 999 -38.66 -39.77 47.01
CA MET A 999 -39.66 -40.73 47.54
C MET A 999 -40.99 -40.64 46.78
N GLU A 1000 -41.54 -39.45 46.51
CA GLU A 1000 -42.76 -39.30 45.70
C GLU A 1000 -42.60 -39.89 44.28
N ALA A 1001 -41.41 -39.80 43.69
CA ALA A 1001 -41.10 -40.34 42.37
C ALA A 1001 -41.21 -41.89 42.30
N ASP A 1002 -40.99 -42.61 43.41
CA ASP A 1002 -41.13 -44.08 43.46
C ASP A 1002 -42.60 -44.50 43.67
N VAL A 1003 -43.38 -43.71 44.41
CA VAL A 1003 -44.82 -43.94 44.65
C VAL A 1003 -45.66 -43.86 43.37
N GLY A 1004 -45.23 -43.03 42.40
CA GLY A 1004 -45.91 -42.88 41.11
C GLY A 1004 -45.73 -44.04 40.11
N VAL A 1005 -44.85 -45.03 40.39
CA VAL A 1005 -44.50 -46.09 39.44
C VAL A 1005 -45.37 -47.33 39.63
N GLY A 1006 -46.38 -47.48 38.76
CA GLY A 1006 -47.22 -48.68 38.72
C GLY A 1006 -46.42 -49.98 38.56
N MET A 1007 -46.80 -51.02 39.31
CA MET A 1007 -45.97 -52.22 39.55
C MET A 1007 -45.41 -52.93 38.31
N GLY A 1008 -46.05 -52.79 37.14
CA GLY A 1008 -45.58 -53.42 35.89
C GLY A 1008 -44.18 -52.98 35.42
N VAL A 1009 -43.68 -51.81 35.84
CA VAL A 1009 -42.34 -51.32 35.45
C VAL A 1009 -41.22 -51.91 36.32
N ARG A 1010 -41.51 -52.27 37.58
CA ARG A 1010 -40.50 -52.76 38.56
C ARG A 1010 -39.85 -54.10 38.17
N ALA A 1011 -40.43 -54.84 37.22
CA ALA A 1011 -39.86 -56.10 36.72
C ALA A 1011 -38.79 -55.91 35.61
N ALA A 1012 -38.67 -54.73 35.00
CA ALA A 1012 -37.82 -54.49 33.84
C ALA A 1012 -36.49 -53.76 34.16
N LEU A 1013 -36.33 -53.26 35.39
CA LEU A 1013 -35.16 -52.49 35.84
C LEU A 1013 -34.56 -53.17 37.07
N GLY A 1014 -33.51 -53.96 36.87
CA GLY A 1014 -32.83 -54.68 37.95
C GLY A 1014 -31.98 -53.76 38.84
N ARG A 1015 -32.32 -53.75 40.14
CA ARG A 1015 -31.82 -52.83 41.21
C ARG A 1015 -32.20 -51.37 40.98
N HIS A 1016 -32.57 -50.69 42.07
CA HIS A 1016 -33.34 -49.45 42.01
C HIS A 1016 -32.46 -48.22 41.73
N PRO A 1017 -32.90 -47.28 40.86
CA PRO A 1017 -32.34 -45.93 40.83
C PRO A 1017 -32.44 -45.23 42.20
N THR A 1018 -33.46 -45.57 42.98
CA THR A 1018 -33.66 -45.15 44.37
C THR A 1018 -32.57 -45.69 45.31
N GLU A 1019 -32.12 -46.93 45.15
CA GLU A 1019 -30.96 -47.46 45.90
C GLU A 1019 -29.69 -46.68 45.56
N ALA A 1020 -29.44 -46.41 44.28
CA ALA A 1020 -28.27 -45.64 43.85
C ALA A 1020 -28.27 -44.22 44.44
N LEU A 1021 -29.40 -43.51 44.42
CA LEU A 1021 -29.51 -42.18 45.02
C LEU A 1021 -29.47 -42.20 46.56
N LEU A 1022 -29.97 -43.25 47.21
CA LEU A 1022 -29.82 -43.42 48.66
C LEU A 1022 -28.37 -43.68 49.06
N LEU A 1023 -27.60 -44.45 48.28
CA LEU A 1023 -26.16 -44.66 48.49
C LEU A 1023 -25.33 -43.37 48.36
N ILE A 1024 -25.79 -42.39 47.58
CA ILE A 1024 -25.18 -41.05 47.43
C ILE A 1024 -25.51 -40.16 48.63
N LEU A 1025 -26.77 -40.22 49.08
CA LEU A 1025 -27.22 -39.50 50.27
C LEU A 1025 -26.67 -40.14 51.56
N GLU A 1026 -26.21 -41.38 51.53
CA GLU A 1026 -25.67 -42.10 52.69
C GLU A 1026 -24.47 -41.40 53.37
N PRO A 1027 -23.37 -41.02 52.68
CA PRO A 1027 -22.28 -40.27 53.30
C PRO A 1027 -22.74 -38.92 53.88
N LEU A 1028 -23.64 -38.20 53.19
CA LEU A 1028 -24.18 -36.92 53.67
C LEU A 1028 -25.07 -37.10 54.92
N MET A 1029 -25.93 -38.12 54.94
CA MET A 1029 -26.76 -38.49 56.09
C MET A 1029 -25.90 -38.95 57.28
N LYS A 1030 -24.82 -39.71 57.02
CA LYS A 1030 -23.82 -40.10 58.04
C LYS A 1030 -23.10 -38.86 58.58
N GLN A 1031 -22.62 -37.97 57.71
CA GLN A 1031 -21.93 -36.74 58.13
C GLN A 1031 -22.85 -35.83 58.95
N ALA A 1032 -24.08 -35.59 58.51
CA ALA A 1032 -25.07 -34.81 59.26
C ALA A 1032 -25.39 -35.41 60.65
N LYS A 1033 -25.32 -36.75 60.76
CA LYS A 1033 -25.46 -37.48 62.02
C LYS A 1033 -24.23 -37.35 62.92
N THR A 1034 -23.02 -37.34 62.35
CA THR A 1034 -21.77 -37.11 63.08
C THR A 1034 -21.66 -35.67 63.59
N GLU A 1035 -22.09 -34.68 62.79
CA GLU A 1035 -22.13 -33.25 63.15
C GLU A 1035 -23.30 -32.86 64.09
N LYS A 1036 -24.18 -33.82 64.45
CA LYS A 1036 -25.34 -33.65 65.35
C LYS A 1036 -26.41 -32.63 64.88
N LEU A 1037 -26.79 -32.69 63.61
CA LEU A 1037 -27.61 -31.63 62.97
C LEU A 1037 -29.11 -31.93 62.84
N HIS A 1038 -29.60 -33.01 63.42
CA HIS A 1038 -30.97 -33.54 63.22
C HIS A 1038 -31.96 -33.03 64.26
N HIS A 1039 -32.75 -31.99 63.92
CA HIS A 1039 -33.78 -31.40 64.78
C HIS A 1039 -35.05 -31.00 64.00
N GLY A 1040 -35.66 -31.93 63.25
CA GLY A 1040 -36.98 -31.72 62.63
C GLY A 1040 -37.88 -32.97 62.59
N PRO A 1041 -39.22 -32.82 62.59
CA PRO A 1041 -40.14 -33.97 62.50
C PRO A 1041 -40.12 -34.66 61.13
N VAL A 1042 -39.57 -34.02 60.09
CA VAL A 1042 -39.35 -34.60 58.75
C VAL A 1042 -38.23 -35.64 58.77
N ASP A 1043 -37.20 -35.43 59.60
CA ASP A 1043 -36.02 -36.32 59.70
C ASP A 1043 -36.43 -37.75 60.09
N ALA A 1044 -37.45 -37.88 60.95
CA ALA A 1044 -37.98 -39.16 61.39
C ALA A 1044 -38.60 -39.98 60.23
N GLN A 1045 -39.23 -39.33 59.24
CA GLN A 1045 -39.82 -40.01 58.09
C GLN A 1045 -38.75 -40.50 57.11
N LEU A 1046 -37.73 -39.68 56.85
CA LEU A 1046 -36.56 -40.07 56.06
C LEU A 1046 -35.76 -41.20 56.74
N GLN A 1047 -35.60 -41.14 58.07
CA GLN A 1047 -34.94 -42.19 58.83
C GLN A 1047 -35.74 -43.51 58.84
N GLN A 1048 -37.08 -43.46 58.88
CA GLN A 1048 -37.92 -44.65 58.71
C GLN A 1048 -37.82 -45.24 57.29
N ALA A 1049 -37.82 -44.41 56.25
CA ALA A 1049 -37.63 -44.87 54.88
C ALA A 1049 -36.25 -45.54 54.68
N TRP A 1050 -35.19 -44.95 55.24
CA TRP A 1050 -33.84 -45.52 55.25
C TRP A 1050 -33.78 -46.91 55.90
N ILE A 1051 -34.40 -47.07 57.06
CA ILE A 1051 -34.49 -48.37 57.77
C ILE A 1051 -35.29 -49.38 56.94
N HIS A 1052 -36.36 -48.95 56.27
CA HIS A 1052 -37.21 -49.85 55.50
C HIS A 1052 -36.51 -50.41 54.23
N VAL A 1053 -35.65 -49.62 53.58
CA VAL A 1053 -34.86 -50.06 52.42
C VAL A 1053 -33.70 -50.97 52.84
N SER A 1054 -32.97 -50.60 53.90
CA SER A 1054 -31.75 -51.31 54.33
C SER A 1054 -31.99 -52.67 55.01
N GLY A 1055 -33.23 -53.01 55.38
CA GLY A 1055 -33.55 -54.23 56.16
C GLY A 1055 -33.95 -55.49 55.37
N SER A 1056 -34.02 -55.48 54.04
CA SER A 1056 -34.65 -56.56 53.25
C SER A 1056 -33.68 -57.54 52.57
N ALA A 1057 -33.33 -58.64 53.25
CA ALA A 1057 -32.56 -59.74 52.68
C ALA A 1057 -33.03 -61.14 53.17
N PRO A 1058 -33.78 -61.91 52.35
CA PRO A 1058 -34.13 -63.30 52.66
C PRO A 1058 -33.08 -64.29 52.11
N THR A 1059 -32.90 -65.42 52.80
CA THR A 1059 -32.04 -66.54 52.38
C THR A 1059 -32.85 -67.84 52.36
N TRP A 1060 -32.43 -68.82 51.53
CA TRP A 1060 -32.50 -70.31 51.67
C TRP A 1060 -32.52 -71.04 50.30
N ALA A 1061 -32.64 -72.36 50.28
CA ALA A 1061 -31.98 -73.26 49.31
C ALA A 1061 -32.89 -74.09 48.35
N THR A 1062 -32.41 -75.28 47.97
CA THR A 1062 -32.67 -76.04 46.72
C THR A 1062 -33.91 -76.98 46.69
N PRO A 1063 -34.32 -77.54 45.52
CA PRO A 1063 -35.71 -77.99 45.22
C PRO A 1063 -35.96 -79.53 45.31
N PRO A 1064 -37.21 -80.02 45.08
CA PRO A 1064 -37.56 -80.58 43.75
C PRO A 1064 -39.06 -80.39 43.28
N THR A 1065 -39.45 -81.14 42.23
CA THR A 1065 -40.67 -81.12 41.36
C THR A 1065 -41.80 -82.09 41.81
N PRO A 1066 -42.94 -82.38 41.08
CA PRO A 1066 -43.71 -81.71 39.98
C PRO A 1066 -45.30 -81.78 40.02
N ARG A 1067 -46.02 -80.79 39.43
CA ARG A 1067 -47.36 -80.87 38.74
C ARG A 1067 -48.60 -81.42 39.54
N PRO A 1068 -49.87 -81.48 39.00
CA PRO A 1068 -50.54 -80.86 37.83
C PRO A 1068 -51.91 -80.14 38.09
N ARG A 1069 -52.44 -79.43 37.05
CA ARG A 1069 -53.87 -79.16 36.65
C ARG A 1069 -54.95 -78.71 37.67
N GLY A 1070 -55.69 -77.63 37.32
CA GLY A 1070 -57.05 -77.34 37.82
C GLY A 1070 -57.67 -76.04 37.25
N THR A 1071 -58.97 -76.04 36.89
CA THR A 1071 -59.79 -74.89 36.44
C THR A 1071 -61.27 -75.08 36.89
N PRO A 1072 -62.21 -74.17 36.55
CA PRO A 1072 -62.60 -72.90 37.20
C PRO A 1072 -63.85 -73.09 38.13
N PRO A 1073 -64.62 -72.05 38.56
CA PRO A 1073 -65.69 -71.48 37.71
C PRO A 1073 -66.17 -70.00 37.97
N SER A 1074 -67.03 -69.58 37.04
CA SER A 1074 -67.94 -68.41 36.92
C SER A 1074 -68.75 -67.91 38.15
N ALA A 1075 -69.10 -66.60 38.18
CA ALA A 1075 -70.49 -66.10 38.34
C ALA A 1075 -70.68 -64.58 37.98
N TYR A 1076 -71.93 -64.17 37.72
CA TYR A 1076 -72.45 -62.83 37.34
C TYR A 1076 -73.47 -62.33 38.42
N PRO A 1077 -74.03 -61.07 38.47
CA PRO A 1077 -74.78 -60.39 37.38
C PRO A 1077 -74.72 -58.82 37.31
N ARG A 1078 -75.60 -58.25 36.47
CA ARG A 1078 -75.86 -56.82 36.08
C ARG A 1078 -76.99 -56.17 36.99
N PRO A 1079 -77.71 -55.03 36.72
CA PRO A 1079 -77.84 -54.16 35.51
C PRO A 1079 -78.11 -52.61 35.65
N HIS A 1080 -78.37 -51.95 34.50
CA HIS A 1080 -78.98 -50.59 34.26
C HIS A 1080 -78.13 -49.31 34.50
N ALA A 1081 -78.38 -48.12 33.91
CA ALA A 1081 -79.04 -47.66 32.64
C ALA A 1081 -78.87 -46.10 32.48
N VAL A 1082 -79.31 -45.33 31.44
CA VAL A 1082 -79.32 -45.36 29.94
C VAL A 1082 -79.67 -43.92 29.45
N ALA A 1083 -78.93 -43.30 28.50
CA ALA A 1083 -79.39 -42.18 27.64
C ALA A 1083 -78.43 -41.85 26.44
N ARG A 1084 -78.92 -41.08 25.45
CA ARG A 1084 -78.32 -40.64 24.13
C ARG A 1084 -78.95 -39.27 23.72
N PRO A 1085 -78.69 -38.58 22.56
CA PRO A 1085 -77.97 -38.97 21.31
C PRO A 1085 -77.01 -37.92 20.65
N THR A 1086 -76.47 -38.34 19.49
CA THR A 1086 -75.70 -37.72 18.37
C THR A 1086 -76.58 -36.85 17.41
N PRO A 1087 -76.17 -36.26 16.22
CA PRO A 1087 -75.02 -36.61 15.32
C PRO A 1087 -74.30 -35.56 14.37
N ALA A 1088 -73.05 -35.90 14.04
CA ALA A 1088 -72.36 -35.99 12.71
C ALA A 1088 -72.20 -34.85 11.63
N SER A 1089 -70.99 -34.88 11.01
CA SER A 1089 -70.61 -34.70 9.58
C SER A 1089 -70.61 -33.33 8.84
N GLY A 1090 -69.60 -33.11 7.97
CA GLY A 1090 -69.65 -32.19 6.80
C GLY A 1090 -68.40 -31.30 6.57
N GLU A 1091 -67.88 -31.23 5.34
CA GLU A 1091 -66.66 -30.47 4.95
C GLU A 1091 -66.92 -29.20 4.11
N LEU A 1092 -66.17 -28.12 4.40
CA LEU A 1092 -65.65 -27.09 3.45
C LEU A 1092 -66.69 -26.13 2.75
N PRO A 1093 -66.29 -25.11 1.94
CA PRO A 1093 -66.12 -23.71 2.40
C PRO A 1093 -66.83 -22.65 1.49
N PRO A 1094 -66.20 -21.50 1.13
CA PRO A 1094 -66.14 -20.13 1.72
C PRO A 1094 -67.21 -19.15 1.08
N PRO A 1095 -67.15 -17.78 1.05
CA PRO A 1095 -66.13 -16.79 1.47
C PRO A 1095 -66.62 -15.47 2.16
N VAL A 1096 -65.70 -14.49 2.23
CA VAL A 1096 -65.66 -13.15 2.90
C VAL A 1096 -66.12 -12.01 1.93
N PRO A 1097 -66.83 -10.91 2.34
CA PRO A 1097 -66.16 -9.63 2.73
C PRO A 1097 -66.87 -8.52 3.60
N HIS A 1098 -66.04 -7.75 4.31
CA HIS A 1098 -66.07 -6.29 4.66
C HIS A 1098 -67.35 -5.47 5.03
N ARG A 1099 -67.37 -4.78 6.21
CA ARG A 1099 -67.17 -3.31 6.41
C ARG A 1099 -67.27 -2.82 7.90
N LEU A 1100 -67.13 -1.50 8.13
CA LEU A 1100 -66.87 -0.73 9.39
C LEU A 1100 -68.14 0.07 9.90
N PRO A 1101 -68.06 1.07 10.82
CA PRO A 1101 -67.76 1.13 12.28
C PRO A 1101 -68.92 1.81 13.11
N PRO A 1102 -68.84 2.11 14.46
CA PRO A 1102 -68.13 3.27 15.11
C PRO A 1102 -67.54 2.94 16.54
N ARG A 1103 -66.94 3.79 17.42
CA ARG A 1103 -66.34 5.17 17.45
C ARG A 1103 -66.98 6.27 18.37
N THR A 1104 -66.60 6.37 19.67
CA THR A 1104 -66.73 7.61 20.52
C THR A 1104 -65.74 7.68 21.72
N ALA A 1105 -65.55 8.87 22.34
CA ALA A 1105 -64.69 9.21 23.51
C ALA A 1105 -65.30 10.45 24.27
N PRO A 1106 -64.75 10.98 25.40
CA PRO A 1106 -63.82 12.14 25.33
C PRO A 1106 -62.89 12.51 26.55
N ARG A 1107 -61.84 13.32 26.27
CA ARG A 1107 -61.23 14.50 27.01
C ARG A 1107 -60.84 14.42 28.52
N ARG A 1108 -59.62 14.83 28.97
CA ARG A 1108 -58.88 16.15 28.99
C ARG A 1108 -59.23 17.05 30.21
N PRO A 1109 -58.42 18.06 30.66
CA PRO A 1109 -57.45 18.92 29.93
C PRO A 1109 -56.27 18.24 29.24
#